data_AF-A0A0M8Y6T5-F1
#
_entry.id   AF-A0A0M8Y6T5-F1
#
_cell.length_a   1.000
_cell.length_b   1.000
_cell.length_c   1.000
_cell.angle_alpha   90.00
_cell.angle_beta   90.00
_cell.angle_gamma   90.00
#
_symmetry.space_group_name_H-M   'P 1'
#
loop_
_entity.id
_entity.type
_entity.pdbx_description
1 polymer ?
#
loop_
_entity_poly.entity_id
_entity_poly.type
_entity_poly.pdbx_seq_one_letter_code
_entity_poly.pdbx_strand_id
1 'polypeptide(L)'
;MRWLVGWSSVAASFATTGGTRTGAANGSYGAYGSGTTAAYGAYDSYGSGATGHGPYGSGPAPAHDPYGSGTTTHGPYGSGTASAHGAYGSDTAAAHGSHGPGRATAAEGRTVQPVGAQLLWGGPDPLWAVGDWRPDEVRVVAVDDHTHIAVLGCCAAGDDELRRGLLTARGGALRHLTAWPGSYTAVVKAGRRVTVTGDLAGARPVFHTPWQGGTAYATAALPLADLVEAQLDIGHLAALLACPETPEALRDSTPYEGVRRVPPGHALILREGSREITGYEQVASLAVATPESDPRQAVEGVRDALVEAVRARLTAPRHAPEAPLPDPGPVPGMGPADRRAARGGGPAPGIGADLSGGSASGTLALLAAGLPGVPGTIIGHGTGAGERLLAVTFNDLATRAGSDREDELKRARELAADPRLHHVVVAAGEEALPYASLDGPLTDEPGPALVTAERHRRRLAGGSADHFTGMGAKQVLDAHPARLADLLMDRRRRSLVRPVTALAKASGPSAGALLVPLTVYRAARKLARTPYRTGLETAARRVLEANRAAPDGFGPLEASLSALAWSRPGPAARWLTGEALAEVSVRLNRAATLPSSVQRPGEARARAALARAAADHRVLEQAAEIRGQRLHAPFLDNQVVRACRALPESLRVQPDARAGILRTVLTDTGIHDLPPGWGAPHPAVPAAAARAGLRAALPRLLALFDAPLLADAGLIEARVVREALRAAADGEPVPLDGLADLVSTELWLRRLLARRGSCWTNTTEPRAHRAVQGPLIPASRSLPA
;
A
#
# COMPACT_ATOMS: atom_id res chain seq x y z
N MET A 1 1.45 16.47 -1.67
CA MET A 1 0.58 15.25 -1.71
C MET A 1 -0.30 15.20 -2.97
N ARG A 2 -0.22 14.09 -3.72
CA ARG A 2 -1.02 13.76 -4.91
C ARG A 2 -2.08 12.72 -4.59
N TRP A 3 -3.31 12.90 -5.08
CA TRP A 3 -4.43 11.96 -4.90
C TRP A 3 -5.46 12.07 -6.03
N LEU A 4 -6.35 11.09 -6.14
CA LEU A 4 -7.58 11.16 -6.92
C LEU A 4 -8.79 11.12 -5.99
N VAL A 5 -9.92 11.62 -6.48
CA VAL A 5 -11.23 11.44 -5.84
C VAL A 5 -12.33 11.33 -6.88
N GLY A 6 -13.33 10.53 -6.59
CA GLY A 6 -14.59 10.49 -7.32
C GLY A 6 -15.70 9.96 -6.44
N TRP A 7 -16.90 9.88 -7.00
CA TRP A 7 -18.02 9.19 -6.35
C TRP A 7 -18.93 8.56 -7.39
N SER A 8 -19.79 7.65 -6.93
CA SER A 8 -20.97 7.24 -7.68
C SER A 8 -22.23 7.64 -6.90
N SER A 9 -23.21 8.22 -7.60
CA SER A 9 -24.43 8.77 -7.01
C SER A 9 -25.68 7.99 -7.43
N VAL A 10 -26.65 7.83 -6.51
CA VAL A 10 -27.94 7.19 -6.85
C VAL A 10 -28.77 8.08 -7.78
N ALA A 11 -28.58 9.39 -7.77
CA ALA A 11 -29.29 10.33 -8.66
C ALA A 11 -29.13 10.00 -10.17
N ALA A 12 -28.05 9.31 -10.56
CA ALA A 12 -27.84 8.79 -11.90
C ALA A 12 -28.96 7.86 -12.41
N SER A 13 -29.66 7.16 -11.50
CA SER A 13 -30.69 6.16 -11.85
C SER A 13 -31.99 6.79 -12.37
N PHE A 14 -32.31 8.04 -11.97
CA PHE A 14 -33.55 8.71 -12.36
C PHE A 14 -33.41 9.57 -13.63
N ALA A 15 -32.23 10.12 -13.91
CA ALA A 15 -32.01 10.99 -15.06
C ALA A 15 -32.18 10.27 -16.42
N THR A 16 -31.92 8.97 -16.48
CA THR A 16 -31.96 8.16 -17.72
C THR A 16 -33.35 7.63 -18.08
N THR A 17 -34.32 7.69 -17.15
CA THR A 17 -35.73 7.35 -17.42
C THR A 17 -36.52 8.55 -17.96
N GLY A 18 -35.97 9.76 -17.83
CA GLY A 18 -36.56 11.03 -18.26
C GLY A 18 -36.11 11.50 -19.65
N GLY A 19 -35.91 10.57 -20.61
CA GLY A 19 -35.58 10.91 -21.99
C GLY A 19 -36.75 11.58 -22.72
N THR A 20 -36.93 12.88 -22.50
CA THR A 20 -37.93 13.69 -23.22
C THR A 20 -37.59 13.75 -24.70
N ARG A 21 -38.48 13.19 -25.54
CA ARG A 21 -38.46 13.43 -26.99
C ARG A 21 -38.80 14.91 -27.24
N THR A 22 -37.80 15.74 -27.48
CA THR A 22 -38.00 17.05 -28.10
C THR A 22 -38.27 16.85 -29.59
N GLY A 23 -39.55 16.93 -29.95
CA GLY A 23 -40.02 16.82 -31.33
C GLY A 23 -39.62 18.02 -32.20
N ALA A 24 -39.53 17.76 -33.49
CA ALA A 24 -39.12 18.66 -34.56
C ALA A 24 -39.70 20.09 -34.54
N ALA A 25 -38.89 21.03 -35.02
CA ALA A 25 -39.35 22.26 -35.67
C ALA A 25 -38.65 22.39 -37.04
N ASN A 26 -39.42 22.68 -38.10
CA ASN A 26 -38.94 22.79 -39.48
C ASN A 26 -38.11 24.06 -39.71
N GLY A 27 -37.17 24.00 -40.67
CA GLY A 27 -36.47 25.16 -41.22
C GLY A 27 -35.83 24.84 -42.57
N SER A 28 -36.57 25.00 -43.67
CA SER A 28 -36.07 24.80 -45.04
C SER A 28 -35.54 26.10 -45.65
N TYR A 29 -34.31 26.09 -46.17
CA TYR A 29 -33.68 26.96 -47.20
C TYR A 29 -32.18 26.61 -47.20
N GLY A 30 -31.40 26.55 -48.29
CA GLY A 30 -31.65 26.65 -49.73
C GLY A 30 -30.41 26.11 -50.49
N ALA A 31 -30.50 25.84 -51.79
CA ALA A 31 -29.50 25.04 -52.53
C ALA A 31 -28.42 25.85 -53.27
N TYR A 32 -27.16 25.38 -53.21
CA TYR A 32 -26.08 25.51 -54.20
C TYR A 32 -25.10 24.32 -53.97
N GLY A 33 -24.37 23.73 -54.93
CA GLY A 33 -24.37 23.92 -56.37
C GLY A 33 -23.06 23.43 -57.04
N SER A 34 -23.04 22.20 -57.58
CA SER A 34 -22.05 21.63 -58.54
C SER A 34 -20.61 21.30 -58.07
N GLY A 35 -20.00 20.27 -58.70
CA GLY A 35 -18.61 19.84 -58.46
C GLY A 35 -18.32 18.38 -58.89
N THR A 36 -18.35 18.08 -60.19
CA THR A 36 -18.24 16.71 -60.77
C THR A 36 -16.82 16.17 -61.00
N THR A 37 -16.77 14.85 -61.26
CA THR A 37 -15.73 14.03 -61.95
C THR A 37 -14.42 13.73 -61.18
N ALA A 38 -13.74 12.59 -61.36
CA ALA A 38 -13.91 11.45 -62.29
C ALA A 38 -13.68 10.07 -61.61
N ALA A 39 -13.54 8.97 -62.38
CA ALA A 39 -13.26 7.60 -61.91
C ALA A 39 -12.22 6.87 -62.79
N TYR A 40 -11.49 5.91 -62.20
CA TYR A 40 -10.80 4.73 -62.79
C TYR A 40 -10.63 3.72 -61.62
N GLY A 41 -10.80 2.40 -61.70
CA GLY A 41 -10.51 1.42 -62.75
C GLY A 41 -9.41 0.48 -62.22
N ALA A 42 -9.71 -0.51 -61.38
CA ALA A 42 -10.23 -1.86 -61.69
C ALA A 42 -9.20 -2.82 -62.36
N TYR A 43 -8.77 -3.87 -61.64
CA TYR A 43 -8.14 -5.07 -62.21
C TYR A 43 -8.52 -6.33 -61.39
N ASP A 44 -8.99 -7.35 -62.11
CA ASP A 44 -9.39 -8.69 -61.66
C ASP A 44 -8.17 -9.60 -61.36
N SER A 45 -8.18 -10.52 -60.38
CA SER A 45 -8.88 -11.82 -60.24
C SER A 45 -8.16 -13.03 -60.86
N TYR A 46 -8.29 -14.18 -60.17
CA TYR A 46 -8.05 -15.61 -60.52
C TYR A 46 -7.42 -16.32 -59.29
N GLY A 47 -7.86 -17.50 -58.82
CA GLY A 47 -9.00 -18.32 -59.22
C GLY A 47 -8.72 -19.83 -59.09
N SER A 48 -9.56 -20.53 -58.31
CA SER A 48 -9.87 -21.98 -58.33
C SER A 48 -9.06 -22.93 -57.42
N GLY A 49 -9.66 -23.93 -56.74
CA GLY A 49 -11.10 -24.25 -56.59
C GLY A 49 -11.41 -25.66 -56.04
N ALA A 50 -12.71 -25.97 -55.85
CA ALA A 50 -13.36 -27.29 -55.62
C ALA A 50 -13.03 -28.07 -54.30
N THR A 51 -13.86 -28.91 -53.66
CA THR A 51 -15.31 -29.32 -53.64
C THR A 51 -15.55 -30.15 -52.35
N GLY A 52 -16.75 -30.49 -51.82
CA GLY A 52 -18.15 -30.19 -52.17
C GLY A 52 -19.15 -31.11 -51.41
N HIS A 53 -20.46 -30.80 -51.46
CA HIS A 53 -21.66 -31.60 -51.07
C HIS A 53 -22.01 -31.94 -49.59
N GLY A 54 -23.29 -31.75 -49.23
CA GLY A 54 -24.05 -32.41 -48.14
C GLY A 54 -25.23 -33.23 -48.74
N PRO A 55 -26.48 -33.26 -48.23
CA PRO A 55 -27.01 -33.02 -46.86
C PRO A 55 -28.18 -34.00 -46.43
N TYR A 56 -28.80 -33.74 -45.26
CA TYR A 56 -30.14 -34.23 -44.75
C TYR A 56 -30.32 -35.67 -44.19
N GLY A 57 -31.13 -35.79 -43.11
CA GLY A 57 -31.68 -37.08 -42.62
C GLY A 57 -32.23 -37.09 -41.17
N SER A 58 -33.55 -37.25 -41.03
CA SER A 58 -34.41 -37.30 -39.82
C SER A 58 -34.19 -38.45 -38.79
N GLY A 59 -34.79 -38.33 -37.59
CA GLY A 59 -34.79 -39.34 -36.49
C GLY A 59 -35.64 -40.61 -36.75
N PRO A 60 -35.81 -41.54 -35.77
CA PRO A 60 -36.70 -41.32 -34.60
C PRO A 60 -36.30 -42.04 -33.28
N ALA A 61 -37.18 -42.05 -32.27
CA ALA A 61 -37.13 -42.91 -31.07
C ALA A 61 -37.70 -44.33 -31.35
N PRO A 62 -37.53 -45.33 -30.45
CA PRO A 62 -38.51 -45.54 -29.37
C PRO A 62 -37.94 -46.10 -28.04
N ALA A 63 -38.83 -46.37 -27.08
CA ALA A 63 -38.54 -46.90 -25.73
C ALA A 63 -38.62 -48.43 -25.63
N HIS A 64 -38.08 -49.02 -24.54
CA HIS A 64 -38.62 -50.24 -23.92
C HIS A 64 -38.11 -50.46 -22.47
N ASP A 65 -39.04 -50.39 -21.51
CA ASP A 65 -39.06 -51.07 -20.19
C ASP A 65 -39.39 -52.58 -20.37
N PRO A 66 -39.49 -53.48 -19.34
CA PRO A 66 -39.64 -53.25 -17.88
C PRO A 66 -38.90 -54.24 -16.92
N TYR A 67 -39.09 -54.05 -15.60
CA TYR A 67 -39.45 -55.04 -14.54
C TYR A 67 -38.83 -54.63 -13.17
N GLY A 68 -39.56 -54.52 -12.04
CA GLY A 68 -41.01 -54.62 -11.86
C GLY A 68 -41.46 -55.48 -10.67
N SER A 69 -41.25 -55.03 -9.43
CA SER A 69 -42.04 -55.36 -8.22
C SER A 69 -41.62 -54.37 -7.13
N GLY A 70 -42.47 -53.80 -6.28
CA GLY A 70 -43.79 -54.22 -5.77
C GLY A 70 -43.66 -54.29 -4.23
N THR A 71 -44.54 -53.73 -3.39
CA THR A 71 -45.94 -53.35 -3.60
C THR A 71 -46.42 -52.45 -2.44
N THR A 72 -47.16 -51.36 -2.75
CA THR A 72 -48.43 -50.85 -2.12
C THR A 72 -48.56 -50.75 -0.56
N THR A 73 -49.34 -49.84 0.07
CA THR A 73 -50.49 -49.01 -0.38
C THR A 73 -50.85 -47.88 0.63
N HIS A 74 -51.73 -46.95 0.22
CA HIS A 74 -52.68 -46.12 1.01
C HIS A 74 -52.19 -44.94 1.90
N GLY A 75 -52.81 -43.76 1.67
CA GLY A 75 -53.25 -42.82 2.73
C GLY A 75 -54.79 -42.79 2.75
N PRO A 76 -55.49 -41.67 3.07
CA PRO A 76 -55.20 -40.55 3.99
C PRO A 76 -56.38 -40.26 4.98
N TYR A 77 -56.38 -39.10 5.66
CA TYR A 77 -57.45 -38.45 6.48
C TYR A 77 -57.61 -38.79 8.00
N GLY A 78 -58.11 -37.79 8.75
CA GLY A 78 -58.63 -37.84 10.14
C GLY A 78 -57.70 -37.22 11.21
N SER A 79 -57.87 -35.99 11.73
CA SER A 79 -58.94 -35.39 12.57
C SER A 79 -58.87 -35.75 14.07
N GLY A 80 -58.81 -34.76 15.00
CA GLY A 80 -59.11 -35.01 16.43
C GLY A 80 -58.41 -34.15 17.51
N THR A 81 -58.80 -32.88 17.62
CA THR A 81 -58.99 -32.08 18.86
C THR A 81 -58.37 -32.50 20.21
N ALA A 82 -57.68 -31.55 20.87
CA ALA A 82 -57.87 -31.22 22.30
C ALA A 82 -57.43 -29.76 22.58
N SER A 83 -58.26 -29.00 23.30
CA SER A 83 -58.05 -27.56 23.57
C SER A 83 -57.75 -27.28 25.05
N ALA A 84 -56.98 -26.23 25.35
CA ALA A 84 -57.01 -25.55 26.65
C ALA A 84 -56.67 -24.05 26.50
N HIS A 85 -57.47 -23.21 27.13
CA HIS A 85 -57.52 -21.75 26.98
C HIS A 85 -56.33 -20.97 27.57
N GLY A 86 -56.08 -19.78 27.00
CA GLY A 86 -55.35 -18.68 27.64
C GLY A 86 -55.58 -17.38 26.86
N ALA A 87 -56.45 -16.50 27.35
CA ALA A 87 -56.91 -15.31 26.63
C ALA A 87 -56.26 -14.02 27.13
N TYR A 88 -55.93 -13.10 26.22
CA TYR A 88 -55.98 -11.63 26.40
C TYR A 88 -56.16 -10.97 25.02
N GLY A 89 -56.87 -9.84 24.96
CA GLY A 89 -57.19 -9.11 23.72
C GLY A 89 -57.25 -7.59 23.93
N SER A 90 -57.86 -6.87 22.98
CA SER A 90 -57.84 -5.40 22.77
C SER A 90 -56.48 -4.87 22.28
N ASP A 91 -56.34 -4.35 21.05
CA ASP A 91 -56.95 -3.17 20.37
C ASP A 91 -56.23 -1.85 20.68
N THR A 92 -55.72 -1.19 19.64
CA THR A 92 -56.10 0.21 19.31
C THR A 92 -55.51 0.74 17.99
N ALA A 93 -56.44 1.10 17.10
CA ALA A 93 -56.47 2.27 16.20
C ALA A 93 -55.19 2.84 15.54
N ALA A 94 -55.26 2.95 14.22
CA ALA A 94 -54.40 3.83 13.42
C ALA A 94 -54.74 5.32 13.60
N ALA A 95 -53.74 6.18 13.42
CA ALA A 95 -53.92 7.64 13.30
C ALA A 95 -53.30 8.16 11.99
N HIS A 96 -54.17 8.58 11.06
CA HIS A 96 -53.74 9.31 9.86
C HIS A 96 -53.49 10.79 10.21
N GLY A 97 -52.26 11.27 9.99
CA GLY A 97 -51.91 12.69 10.06
C GLY A 97 -51.61 13.27 8.68
N SER A 98 -52.57 13.98 8.09
CA SER A 98 -52.42 14.62 6.78
C SER A 98 -51.45 15.80 6.83
N HIS A 99 -50.34 15.70 6.08
CA HIS A 99 -49.48 16.84 5.75
C HIS A 99 -49.59 17.11 4.25
N GLY A 100 -49.86 18.37 3.89
CA GLY A 100 -50.10 18.78 2.50
C GLY A 100 -48.85 18.68 1.60
N PRO A 101 -48.98 19.02 0.30
CA PRO A 101 -47.89 18.93 -0.66
C PRO A 101 -46.81 20.00 -0.37
N GLY A 102 -45.93 19.67 0.57
CA GLY A 102 -44.70 20.38 0.86
C GLY A 102 -43.79 20.33 -0.36
N ARG A 103 -43.98 21.33 -1.24
CA ARG A 103 -43.13 21.74 -2.38
C ARG A 103 -41.75 21.10 -2.29
N ALA A 104 -41.53 20.05 -3.07
CA ALA A 104 -40.22 19.45 -3.24
C ALA A 104 -39.29 20.50 -3.83
N THR A 105 -38.55 21.18 -2.96
CA THR A 105 -37.35 21.91 -3.36
C THR A 105 -36.41 20.86 -3.90
N ALA A 106 -36.32 20.78 -5.22
CA ALA A 106 -35.21 20.11 -5.87
C ALA A 106 -33.95 20.63 -5.18
N ALA A 107 -33.18 19.73 -4.58
CA ALA A 107 -31.95 20.09 -3.91
C ALA A 107 -30.98 20.56 -4.99
N GLU A 108 -30.95 21.87 -5.24
CA GLU A 108 -29.96 22.52 -6.08
C GLU A 108 -28.60 22.07 -5.57
N GLY A 109 -27.89 21.31 -6.41
CA GLY A 109 -26.82 20.44 -5.93
C GLY A 109 -25.73 21.25 -5.26
N ARG A 110 -25.44 20.94 -3.99
CA ARG A 110 -24.22 21.39 -3.29
C ARG A 110 -23.02 20.98 -4.15
N THR A 111 -22.47 21.91 -4.92
CA THR A 111 -21.38 21.64 -5.87
C THR A 111 -20.05 21.75 -5.15
N VAL A 112 -19.83 20.81 -4.24
CA VAL A 112 -18.56 20.61 -3.55
C VAL A 112 -17.51 20.16 -4.58
N GLN A 113 -16.41 20.91 -4.71
CA GLN A 113 -15.32 20.62 -5.63
C GLN A 113 -13.99 20.48 -4.87
N PRO A 114 -13.10 19.54 -5.24
CA PRO A 114 -11.82 19.40 -4.56
C PRO A 114 -10.88 20.57 -4.91
N VAL A 115 -10.13 21.06 -3.93
CA VAL A 115 -9.29 22.26 -4.09
C VAL A 115 -8.12 21.97 -5.03
N GLY A 116 -7.95 22.80 -6.07
CA GLY A 116 -6.86 22.64 -7.05
C GLY A 116 -6.97 21.39 -7.91
N ALA A 117 -8.20 20.90 -8.13
CA ALA A 117 -8.46 19.67 -8.87
C ALA A 117 -8.51 19.87 -10.39
N GLN A 118 -7.96 18.90 -11.13
CA GLN A 118 -8.21 18.68 -12.55
C GLN A 118 -9.37 17.68 -12.71
N LEU A 119 -10.42 18.05 -13.44
CA LEU A 119 -11.49 17.12 -13.81
C LEU A 119 -11.00 16.17 -14.90
N LEU A 120 -11.11 14.85 -14.68
CA LEU A 120 -10.76 13.82 -15.68
C LEU A 120 -11.98 13.39 -16.51
N TRP A 121 -13.13 13.26 -15.87
CA TRP A 121 -14.44 13.18 -16.53
C TRP A 121 -15.56 13.65 -15.60
N GLY A 122 -16.61 14.22 -16.20
CA GLY A 122 -17.78 14.72 -15.48
C GLY A 122 -18.97 13.75 -15.44
N GLY A 123 -20.17 14.32 -15.36
CA GLY A 123 -21.43 13.59 -15.22
C GLY A 123 -21.78 13.24 -13.77
N PRO A 124 -22.73 12.32 -13.53
CA PRO A 124 -23.22 11.98 -12.19
C PRO A 124 -22.26 11.09 -11.38
N ASP A 125 -21.27 10.49 -12.04
CA ASP A 125 -20.15 9.75 -11.45
C ASP A 125 -18.81 10.39 -11.92
N PRO A 126 -18.44 11.56 -11.37
CA PRO A 126 -17.25 12.33 -11.77
C PRO A 126 -15.95 11.77 -11.16
N LEU A 127 -14.82 12.10 -11.80
CA LEU A 127 -13.47 11.77 -11.33
C LEU A 127 -12.54 13.00 -11.46
N TRP A 128 -11.76 13.25 -10.42
CA TRP A 128 -10.73 14.30 -10.37
C TRP A 128 -9.36 13.75 -9.99
N ALA A 129 -8.31 14.41 -10.47
CA ALA A 129 -6.95 14.32 -9.97
C ALA A 129 -6.58 15.61 -9.22
N VAL A 130 -5.86 15.50 -8.10
CA VAL A 130 -5.46 16.62 -7.25
C VAL A 130 -3.97 16.52 -6.89
N GLY A 131 -3.26 17.65 -6.94
CA GLY A 131 -1.83 17.75 -6.65
C GLY A 131 -0.97 17.96 -7.91
N ASP A 132 0.35 17.92 -7.72
CA ASP A 132 1.36 18.25 -8.73
C ASP A 132 1.62 17.11 -9.74
N TRP A 133 0.57 16.49 -10.28
CA TRP A 133 0.68 15.40 -11.26
C TRP A 133 1.43 15.85 -12.52
N ARG A 134 2.40 15.06 -12.98
CA ARG A 134 3.07 15.27 -14.28
C ARG A 134 2.16 14.79 -15.42
N PRO A 135 2.26 15.35 -16.65
CA PRO A 135 1.38 14.99 -17.76
C PRO A 135 1.37 13.49 -18.14
N ASP A 136 2.48 12.79 -17.94
CA ASP A 136 2.63 11.35 -18.17
C ASP A 136 2.12 10.47 -17.01
N GLU A 137 1.98 11.04 -15.81
CA GLU A 137 1.46 10.34 -14.63
C GLU A 137 -0.08 10.27 -14.61
N VAL A 138 -0.80 10.94 -15.52
CA VAL A 138 -2.27 10.88 -15.60
C VAL A 138 -2.70 10.66 -17.03
N ARG A 139 -3.22 9.47 -17.34
CA ARG A 139 -3.65 9.08 -18.68
C ARG A 139 -5.10 8.61 -18.66
N VAL A 140 -5.91 9.21 -19.54
CA VAL A 140 -7.33 8.88 -19.71
C VAL A 140 -7.53 8.38 -21.13
N VAL A 141 -8.13 7.19 -21.28
CA VAL A 141 -8.44 6.58 -22.57
C VAL A 141 -9.92 6.21 -22.61
N ALA A 142 -10.62 6.66 -23.65
CA ALA A 142 -12.01 6.33 -23.91
C ALA A 142 -12.13 5.31 -25.06
N VAL A 143 -13.20 4.51 -25.02
CA VAL A 143 -13.71 3.72 -26.16
C VAL A 143 -14.98 4.38 -26.72
N ASP A 144 -15.81 4.94 -25.83
CA ASP A 144 -17.04 5.66 -26.11
C ASP A 144 -17.35 6.62 -24.94
N ASP A 145 -18.38 7.46 -25.09
CA ASP A 145 -18.80 8.48 -24.10
C ASP A 145 -19.13 7.92 -22.69
N HIS A 146 -19.23 6.60 -22.53
CA HIS A 146 -19.60 5.93 -21.29
C HIS A 146 -18.57 4.89 -20.82
N THR A 147 -17.51 4.64 -21.60
CA THR A 147 -16.53 3.58 -21.37
C THR A 147 -15.11 4.15 -21.38
N HIS A 148 -14.59 4.42 -20.19
CA HIS A 148 -13.35 5.13 -19.94
C HIS A 148 -12.45 4.38 -18.95
N ILE A 149 -11.13 4.52 -19.12
CA ILE A 149 -10.13 4.17 -18.12
C ILE A 149 -9.26 5.39 -17.82
N ALA A 150 -9.05 5.68 -16.53
CA ALA A 150 -8.00 6.57 -16.05
C ALA A 150 -6.93 5.73 -15.35
N VAL A 151 -5.66 5.98 -15.66
CA VAL A 151 -4.51 5.42 -14.96
C VAL A 151 -3.69 6.56 -14.38
N LEU A 152 -3.40 6.47 -13.09
CA LEU A 152 -2.66 7.50 -12.35
C LEU A 152 -1.43 6.90 -11.68
N GLY A 153 -0.26 7.50 -11.93
CA GLY A 153 1.06 7.02 -11.54
C GLY A 153 1.88 6.47 -12.70
N CYS A 154 3.05 5.90 -12.41
CA CYS A 154 3.95 5.34 -13.42
C CYS A 154 3.37 4.02 -13.95
N CYS A 155 2.92 3.99 -15.21
CA CYS A 155 2.41 2.79 -15.88
C CYS A 155 3.00 2.66 -17.29
N ALA A 156 3.62 1.52 -17.59
CA ALA A 156 4.28 1.28 -18.88
C ALA A 156 3.33 0.95 -20.05
N ALA A 157 2.03 0.81 -19.80
CA ALA A 157 1.05 0.37 -20.81
C ALA A 157 0.87 1.37 -21.95
N GLY A 158 0.89 0.93 -23.21
CA GLY A 158 0.44 1.74 -24.35
C GLY A 158 -1.07 2.00 -24.33
N ASP A 159 -1.57 2.99 -25.06
CA ASP A 159 -3.01 3.30 -25.10
C ASP A 159 -3.86 2.10 -25.56
N ASP A 160 -3.36 1.29 -26.50
CA ASP A 160 -4.04 0.07 -26.95
C ASP A 160 -4.02 -1.06 -25.91
N GLU A 161 -3.05 -1.07 -25.00
CA GLU A 161 -3.07 -1.96 -23.84
C GLU A 161 -4.07 -1.48 -22.79
N LEU A 162 -4.21 -0.17 -22.59
CA LEU A 162 -5.26 0.41 -21.75
C LEU A 162 -6.66 0.13 -22.32
N ARG A 163 -6.87 0.29 -23.64
CA ARG A 163 -8.13 -0.08 -24.33
C ARG A 163 -8.46 -1.56 -24.15
N ARG A 164 -7.48 -2.46 -24.37
CA ARG A 164 -7.66 -3.91 -24.16
C ARG A 164 -7.98 -4.23 -22.70
N GLY A 165 -7.24 -3.66 -21.75
CA GLY A 165 -7.48 -3.84 -20.31
C GLY A 165 -8.87 -3.37 -19.87
N LEU A 166 -9.33 -2.22 -20.37
CA LEU A 166 -10.68 -1.67 -20.16
C LEU A 166 -11.77 -2.62 -20.67
N LEU A 167 -11.65 -3.11 -21.91
CA LEU A 167 -12.61 -4.05 -22.51
C LEU A 167 -12.64 -5.40 -21.76
N THR A 168 -11.47 -5.93 -21.36
CA THR A 168 -11.37 -7.17 -20.57
C THR A 168 -11.94 -6.99 -19.15
N ALA A 169 -11.70 -5.85 -18.51
CA ALA A 169 -12.21 -5.55 -17.17
C ALA A 169 -13.72 -5.32 -17.11
N ARG A 170 -14.33 -4.81 -18.20
CA ARG A 170 -15.80 -4.76 -18.36
C ARG A 170 -16.42 -6.15 -18.17
N GLY A 171 -15.77 -7.20 -18.65
CA GLY A 171 -16.13 -8.61 -18.44
C GLY A 171 -15.85 -9.16 -17.03
N GLY A 172 -15.32 -8.35 -16.11
CA GLY A 172 -15.03 -8.73 -14.72
C GLY A 172 -13.61 -9.26 -14.47
N ALA A 173 -12.77 -9.39 -15.49
CA ALA A 173 -11.39 -9.88 -15.35
C ALA A 173 -10.42 -8.80 -14.83
N LEU A 174 -10.62 -8.37 -13.59
CA LEU A 174 -9.97 -7.18 -13.00
C LEU A 174 -8.43 -7.28 -12.90
N ARG A 175 -7.87 -8.49 -12.88
CA ARG A 175 -6.41 -8.72 -12.81
C ARG A 175 -5.66 -8.04 -13.96
N HIS A 176 -6.28 -7.87 -15.13
CA HIS A 176 -5.68 -7.19 -16.28
C HIS A 176 -5.43 -5.69 -16.02
N LEU A 177 -6.24 -5.03 -15.20
CA LEU A 177 -6.06 -3.62 -14.80
C LEU A 177 -4.88 -3.40 -13.85
N THR A 178 -4.24 -4.46 -13.38
CA THR A 178 -2.98 -4.41 -12.63
C THR A 178 -1.89 -5.19 -13.36
N ALA A 179 -2.13 -5.53 -14.64
CA ALA A 179 -1.30 -6.30 -15.56
C ALA A 179 0.08 -5.68 -15.86
N TRP A 180 0.17 -4.36 -15.82
CA TRP A 180 1.27 -3.61 -16.43
C TRP A 180 2.41 -3.32 -15.45
N PRO A 181 3.67 -3.18 -15.91
CA PRO A 181 4.80 -2.72 -15.09
C PRO A 181 4.59 -1.30 -14.55
N GLY A 182 5.08 -1.05 -13.33
CA GLY A 182 5.02 0.25 -12.65
C GLY A 182 4.16 0.29 -11.38
N SER A 183 3.94 1.51 -10.88
CA SER A 183 3.21 1.82 -9.64
C SER A 183 2.11 2.85 -9.93
N TYR A 184 0.88 2.36 -10.06
CA TYR A 184 -0.28 3.14 -10.49
C TYR A 184 -1.59 2.62 -9.86
N THR A 185 -2.63 3.46 -9.92
CA THR A 185 -4.03 3.11 -9.67
C THR A 185 -4.81 3.17 -10.98
N ALA A 186 -5.66 2.19 -11.25
CA ALA A 186 -6.58 2.21 -12.40
C ALA A 186 -8.03 2.44 -11.94
N VAL A 187 -8.71 3.38 -12.60
CA VAL A 187 -10.14 3.65 -12.46
C VAL A 187 -10.80 3.34 -13.80
N VAL A 188 -11.72 2.38 -13.82
CA VAL A 188 -12.54 2.05 -14.99
C VAL A 188 -13.97 2.49 -14.77
N LYS A 189 -14.53 3.24 -15.71
CA LYS A 189 -15.96 3.55 -15.82
C LYS A 189 -16.50 2.82 -17.05
N ALA A 190 -17.51 1.98 -16.87
CA ALA A 190 -18.17 1.25 -17.95
C ALA A 190 -19.69 1.37 -17.76
N GLY A 191 -20.30 2.35 -18.43
CA GLY A 191 -21.66 2.78 -18.14
C GLY A 191 -21.78 3.28 -16.69
N ARG A 192 -22.72 2.70 -15.93
CA ARG A 192 -22.95 2.99 -14.51
C ARG A 192 -22.02 2.24 -13.54
N ARG A 193 -21.12 1.38 -14.03
CA ARG A 193 -20.16 0.65 -13.19
C ARG A 193 -18.86 1.43 -13.11
N VAL A 194 -18.47 1.84 -11.90
CA VAL A 194 -17.10 2.31 -11.61
C VAL A 194 -16.33 1.18 -10.93
N THR A 195 -15.08 0.96 -11.29
CA THR A 195 -14.19 -0.02 -10.66
C THR A 195 -12.82 0.61 -10.41
N VAL A 196 -12.35 0.57 -9.16
CA VAL A 196 -11.10 1.20 -8.72
C VAL A 196 -10.19 0.13 -8.13
N THR A 197 -9.00 -0.06 -8.68
CA THR A 197 -8.05 -1.09 -8.21
C THR A 197 -7.07 -0.53 -7.17
N GLY A 198 -7.04 -1.12 -5.98
CA GLY A 198 -5.88 -1.00 -5.10
C GLY A 198 -4.73 -1.88 -5.61
N ASP A 199 -3.51 -1.66 -5.13
CA ASP A 199 -2.36 -2.51 -5.45
C ASP A 199 -2.21 -3.71 -4.49
N LEU A 200 -1.28 -4.63 -4.81
CA LEU A 200 -1.03 -5.86 -4.07
C LEU A 200 -0.27 -5.68 -2.75
N ALA A 201 0.44 -4.57 -2.58
CA ALA A 201 1.22 -4.25 -1.38
C ALA A 201 0.51 -3.24 -0.47
N GLY A 202 -0.35 -2.36 -0.99
CA GLY A 202 -0.95 -1.23 -0.28
C GLY A 202 -0.16 0.07 -0.41
N ALA A 203 0.71 0.19 -1.43
CA ALA A 203 1.48 1.38 -1.75
C ALA A 203 0.64 2.47 -2.46
N ARG A 204 -0.42 2.05 -3.16
CA ARG A 204 -1.43 2.88 -3.85
C ARG A 204 -2.83 2.46 -3.34
N PRO A 205 -3.17 2.82 -2.08
CA PRO A 205 -4.40 2.43 -1.42
C PRO A 205 -5.61 3.08 -2.06
N VAL A 206 -6.78 2.48 -1.84
CA VAL A 206 -8.08 3.05 -2.17
C VAL A 206 -8.89 3.13 -0.89
N PHE A 207 -9.48 4.28 -0.64
CA PHE A 207 -10.36 4.55 0.49
C PHE A 207 -11.77 4.85 -0.02
N HIS A 208 -12.79 4.64 0.81
CA HIS A 208 -14.17 4.96 0.48
C HIS A 208 -15.00 5.34 1.71
N THR A 209 -16.08 6.09 1.48
CA THR A 209 -17.08 6.49 2.50
C THR A 209 -18.47 6.63 1.86
N PRO A 210 -19.59 6.37 2.56
CA PRO A 210 -20.92 6.69 2.05
C PRO A 210 -21.07 8.18 1.73
N TRP A 211 -21.64 8.52 0.57
CA TRP A 211 -21.80 9.92 0.14
C TRP A 211 -22.98 10.08 -0.83
N GLN A 212 -23.86 11.06 -0.57
CA GLN A 212 -25.01 11.40 -1.44
C GLN A 212 -25.83 10.19 -1.93
N GLY A 213 -26.17 9.30 -0.99
CA GLY A 213 -26.90 8.04 -1.25
C GLY A 213 -26.08 6.93 -1.92
N GLY A 214 -24.87 7.21 -2.39
CA GLY A 214 -23.93 6.24 -2.96
C GLY A 214 -22.62 6.18 -2.18
N THR A 215 -21.48 6.22 -2.88
CA THR A 215 -20.15 6.07 -2.27
C THR A 215 -19.12 6.98 -2.94
N ALA A 216 -18.41 7.76 -2.14
CA ALA A 216 -17.20 8.48 -2.56
C ALA A 216 -15.97 7.60 -2.32
N TYR A 217 -14.95 7.77 -3.17
CA TYR A 217 -13.69 7.04 -3.12
C TYR A 217 -12.50 7.95 -3.45
N ALA A 218 -11.33 7.65 -2.88
CA ALA A 218 -10.10 8.42 -3.09
C ALA A 218 -8.85 7.56 -2.86
N THR A 219 -7.68 8.05 -3.28
CA THR A 219 -6.37 7.43 -2.96
C THR A 219 -5.69 8.00 -1.71
N ALA A 220 -6.35 8.95 -1.03
CA ALA A 220 -6.00 9.45 0.29
C ALA A 220 -7.25 9.42 1.20
N ALA A 221 -7.08 9.19 2.50
CA ALA A 221 -8.17 9.10 3.45
C ALA A 221 -8.67 10.48 3.90
N LEU A 222 -7.76 11.45 4.10
CA LEU A 222 -8.06 12.79 4.60
C LEU A 222 -9.08 13.57 3.75
N PRO A 223 -9.05 13.53 2.40
CA PRO A 223 -10.09 14.17 1.60
C PRO A 223 -11.49 13.58 1.82
N LEU A 224 -11.62 12.27 2.03
CA LEU A 224 -12.91 11.65 2.35
C LEU A 224 -13.34 11.98 3.78
N ALA A 225 -12.40 12.04 4.72
CA ALA A 225 -12.66 12.46 6.09
C ALA A 225 -13.16 13.91 6.13
N ASP A 226 -12.56 14.81 5.37
CA ASP A 226 -13.03 16.18 5.20
C ASP A 226 -14.44 16.22 4.58
N LEU A 227 -14.69 15.43 3.53
CA LEU A 227 -15.98 15.39 2.81
C LEU A 227 -17.17 15.02 3.72
N VAL A 228 -16.96 14.15 4.71
CA VAL A 228 -17.99 13.73 5.68
C VAL A 228 -17.80 14.31 7.09
N GLU A 229 -16.89 15.28 7.25
CA GLU A 229 -16.55 15.94 8.52
C GLU A 229 -16.23 14.95 9.66
N ALA A 230 -15.51 13.87 9.32
CA ALA A 230 -15.20 12.75 10.21
C ALA A 230 -14.42 13.14 11.47
N GLN A 231 -14.72 12.45 12.57
CA GLN A 231 -13.90 12.45 13.78
C GLN A 231 -12.78 11.40 13.71
N LEU A 232 -11.94 11.33 14.75
CA LEU A 232 -10.87 10.33 14.85
C LEU A 232 -11.35 9.02 15.47
N ASP A 233 -11.05 7.88 14.84
CA ASP A 233 -11.24 6.55 15.43
C ASP A 233 -10.11 6.31 16.46
N ILE A 234 -10.34 6.71 17.71
CA ILE A 234 -9.36 6.58 18.80
C ILE A 234 -8.94 5.12 19.00
N GLY A 235 -9.85 4.16 18.79
CA GLY A 235 -9.52 2.74 18.87
C GLY A 235 -8.73 2.21 17.67
N HIS A 236 -8.78 2.87 16.50
CA HIS A 236 -7.84 2.63 15.40
C HIS A 236 -6.43 3.05 15.82
N LEU A 237 -6.28 4.24 16.41
CA LEU A 237 -4.98 4.70 16.93
C LEU A 237 -4.45 3.79 18.04
N ALA A 238 -5.31 3.34 18.96
CA ALA A 238 -4.98 2.34 19.96
C ALA A 238 -4.47 1.03 19.31
N ALA A 239 -5.20 0.49 18.34
CA ALA A 239 -4.84 -0.75 17.64
C ALA A 239 -3.54 -0.62 16.82
N LEU A 240 -3.32 0.55 16.20
CA LEU A 240 -2.13 0.84 15.42
C LEU A 240 -0.86 0.87 16.28
N LEU A 241 -0.95 1.44 17.49
CA LEU A 241 0.14 1.46 18.46
C LEU A 241 0.31 0.12 19.19
N ALA A 242 -0.79 -0.52 19.59
CA ALA A 242 -0.77 -1.76 20.36
C ALA A 242 -0.37 -2.98 19.53
N CYS A 243 -0.75 -3.04 18.24
CA CYS A 243 -0.57 -4.20 17.37
C CYS A 243 -0.31 -3.79 15.89
N PRO A 244 0.74 -3.01 15.57
CA PRO A 244 1.02 -2.48 14.22
C PRO A 244 1.20 -3.56 13.14
N GLU A 245 1.53 -4.79 13.53
CA GLU A 245 1.70 -5.94 12.62
C GLU A 245 0.45 -6.83 12.52
N THR A 246 -0.69 -6.44 13.11
CA THR A 246 -1.91 -7.26 13.18
C THR A 246 -3.06 -6.57 12.43
N PRO A 247 -3.21 -6.79 11.11
CA PRO A 247 -4.27 -6.18 10.33
C PRO A 247 -5.68 -6.57 10.82
N GLU A 248 -5.83 -7.64 11.60
CA GLU A 248 -7.10 -8.07 12.19
C GLU A 248 -7.68 -7.09 13.22
N ALA A 249 -6.81 -6.29 13.88
CA ALA A 249 -7.22 -5.26 14.84
C ALA A 249 -7.71 -3.96 14.15
N LEU A 250 -7.16 -3.65 12.97
CA LEU A 250 -7.47 -2.47 12.17
C LEU A 250 -8.56 -2.74 11.11
N ARG A 251 -8.51 -3.92 10.49
CA ARG A 251 -9.35 -4.34 9.35
C ARG A 251 -9.32 -3.32 8.20
N ASP A 252 -10.49 -2.83 7.83
CA ASP A 252 -10.76 -1.79 6.85
C ASP A 252 -10.86 -0.39 7.48
N SER A 253 -10.63 -0.22 8.78
CA SER A 253 -10.65 1.12 9.41
C SER A 253 -9.46 1.98 8.99
N THR A 254 -9.63 3.29 9.14
CA THR A 254 -8.58 4.31 8.99
C THR A 254 -8.55 5.15 10.27
N PRO A 255 -7.60 6.09 10.44
CA PRO A 255 -7.63 7.03 11.56
C PRO A 255 -8.89 7.88 11.65
N TYR A 256 -9.70 7.95 10.58
CA TYR A 256 -10.93 8.74 10.51
C TYR A 256 -12.18 7.85 10.54
N GLU A 257 -13.16 8.22 11.35
CA GLU A 257 -14.44 7.52 11.45
C GLU A 257 -15.22 7.56 10.13
N GLY A 258 -15.99 6.51 9.83
CA GLY A 258 -16.77 6.40 8.58
C GLY A 258 -15.94 6.15 7.30
N VAL A 259 -14.67 6.57 7.26
CA VAL A 259 -13.75 6.30 6.15
C VAL A 259 -13.16 4.89 6.28
N ARG A 260 -13.27 4.11 5.21
CA ARG A 260 -12.80 2.72 5.13
C ARG A 260 -11.76 2.53 4.01
N ARG A 261 -10.89 1.54 4.18
CA ARG A 261 -9.82 1.18 3.24
C ARG A 261 -10.14 -0.12 2.52
N VAL A 262 -10.00 -0.12 1.20
CA VAL A 262 -9.99 -1.33 0.37
C VAL A 262 -8.74 -2.17 0.72
N PRO A 263 -8.87 -3.46 1.07
CA PRO A 263 -7.70 -4.29 1.40
C PRO A 263 -6.74 -4.43 0.20
N PRO A 264 -5.41 -4.56 0.43
CA PRO A 264 -4.46 -4.82 -0.65
C PRO A 264 -4.85 -6.05 -1.49
N GLY A 265 -4.67 -5.97 -2.81
CA GLY A 265 -5.07 -7.02 -3.74
C GLY A 265 -6.57 -7.08 -4.07
N HIS A 266 -7.34 -6.05 -3.68
CA HIS A 266 -8.78 -5.95 -3.96
C HIS A 266 -9.10 -4.70 -4.78
N ALA A 267 -10.25 -4.74 -5.45
CA ALA A 267 -10.85 -3.61 -6.14
C ALA A 267 -12.17 -3.22 -5.47
N LEU A 268 -12.48 -1.92 -5.48
CA LEU A 268 -13.80 -1.38 -5.16
C LEU A 268 -14.62 -1.31 -6.45
N ILE A 269 -15.78 -1.95 -6.47
CA ILE A 269 -16.76 -1.85 -7.55
C ILE A 269 -17.97 -1.08 -7.04
N LEU A 270 -18.37 -0.04 -7.75
CA LEU A 270 -19.57 0.76 -7.46
C LEU A 270 -20.58 0.59 -8.59
N ARG A 271 -21.85 0.37 -8.25
CA ARG A 271 -22.98 0.29 -9.19
C ARG A 271 -24.25 0.79 -8.52
N GLU A 272 -24.84 1.88 -9.01
CA GLU A 272 -26.20 2.31 -8.62
C GLU A 272 -26.37 2.46 -7.09
N GLY A 273 -25.37 3.04 -6.42
CA GLY A 273 -25.33 3.18 -4.96
C GLY A 273 -24.85 1.95 -4.19
N SER A 274 -24.92 0.75 -4.77
CA SER A 274 -24.28 -0.44 -4.21
C SER A 274 -22.76 -0.39 -4.34
N ARG A 275 -22.08 -1.03 -3.37
CA ARG A 275 -20.62 -1.18 -3.35
C ARG A 275 -20.24 -2.64 -3.09
N GLU A 276 -19.25 -3.12 -3.81
CA GLU A 276 -18.68 -4.46 -3.68
C GLU A 276 -17.15 -4.33 -3.55
N ILE A 277 -16.51 -5.14 -2.72
CA ILE A 277 -15.06 -5.21 -2.61
C ILE A 277 -14.63 -6.63 -2.96
N THR A 278 -13.86 -6.77 -4.04
CA THR A 278 -13.58 -8.07 -4.67
C THR A 278 -12.08 -8.25 -4.83
N GLY A 279 -11.54 -9.38 -4.35
CA GLY A 279 -10.15 -9.76 -4.59
C GLY A 279 -9.93 -10.09 -6.05
N TYR A 280 -8.86 -9.56 -6.67
CA TYR A 280 -8.56 -9.80 -8.09
C TYR A 280 -7.44 -10.83 -8.33
N GLU A 281 -6.82 -11.34 -7.26
CA GLU A 281 -5.96 -12.53 -7.32
C GLU A 281 -6.75 -13.78 -6.94
N GLN A 282 -6.38 -14.91 -7.56
CA GLN A 282 -6.90 -16.21 -7.15
C GLN A 282 -6.30 -16.58 -5.79
N VAL A 283 -7.17 -16.87 -4.82
CA VAL A 283 -6.75 -17.48 -3.55
C VAL A 283 -6.56 -18.97 -3.81
N ALA A 284 -5.33 -19.47 -3.68
CA ALA A 284 -5.04 -20.90 -3.79
C ALA A 284 -5.90 -21.71 -2.79
N SER A 285 -6.27 -22.95 -3.11
CA SER A 285 -7.10 -23.76 -2.20
C SER A 285 -6.24 -24.45 -1.14
N LEU A 286 -6.64 -24.37 0.13
CA LEU A 286 -6.04 -25.13 1.24
C LEU A 286 -5.97 -26.64 0.99
N ALA A 287 -6.88 -27.18 0.18
CA ALA A 287 -6.99 -28.61 -0.08
C ALA A 287 -5.95 -29.16 -1.06
N VAL A 288 -5.29 -28.29 -1.84
CA VAL A 288 -4.35 -28.70 -2.89
C VAL A 288 -3.02 -27.98 -2.66
N ALA A 289 -1.96 -28.73 -2.38
CA ALA A 289 -0.62 -28.20 -2.44
C ALA A 289 -0.32 -27.82 -3.90
N THR A 290 -0.32 -26.52 -4.20
CA THR A 290 0.13 -26.01 -5.50
C THR A 290 1.55 -26.53 -5.74
N PRO A 291 1.87 -27.07 -6.94
CA PRO A 291 3.24 -27.42 -7.27
C PRO A 291 4.14 -26.20 -7.04
N GLU A 292 5.24 -26.36 -6.29
CA GLU A 292 6.24 -25.29 -6.24
C GLU A 292 6.77 -25.09 -7.66
N SER A 293 6.74 -23.85 -8.13
CA SER A 293 7.44 -23.45 -9.35
C SER A 293 8.91 -23.80 -9.24
N ASP A 294 9.53 -24.18 -10.35
CA ASP A 294 10.98 -24.40 -10.41
C ASP A 294 11.71 -23.16 -9.84
N PRO A 295 12.60 -23.30 -8.85
CA PRO A 295 13.30 -22.18 -8.24
C PRO A 295 14.03 -21.29 -9.26
N ARG A 296 14.56 -21.88 -10.34
CA ARG A 296 15.23 -21.10 -11.39
C ARG A 296 14.21 -20.27 -12.18
N GLN A 297 13.18 -20.90 -12.75
CA GLN A 297 12.10 -20.19 -13.45
C GLN A 297 11.45 -19.08 -12.60
N ALA A 298 11.27 -19.32 -11.30
CA ALA A 298 10.71 -18.32 -10.38
C ALA A 298 11.64 -17.11 -10.17
N VAL A 299 12.97 -17.32 -10.15
CA VAL A 299 13.97 -16.23 -10.09
C VAL A 299 14.07 -15.49 -11.43
N GLU A 300 13.95 -16.20 -12.56
CA GLU A 300 13.86 -15.59 -13.90
C GLU A 300 12.63 -14.66 -13.99
N GLY A 301 11.47 -15.08 -13.46
CA GLY A 301 10.29 -14.21 -13.35
C GLY A 301 10.49 -12.97 -12.46
N VAL A 302 11.30 -13.06 -11.39
CA VAL A 302 11.67 -11.90 -10.55
C VAL A 302 12.61 -10.96 -11.29
N ARG A 303 13.58 -11.49 -12.04
CA ARG A 303 14.46 -10.71 -12.92
C ARG A 303 13.64 -9.92 -13.93
N ASP A 304 12.77 -10.58 -14.67
CA ASP A 304 11.99 -9.95 -15.74
C ASP A 304 11.05 -8.87 -15.18
N ALA A 305 10.38 -9.15 -14.05
CA ALA A 305 9.53 -8.15 -13.39
C ALA A 305 10.32 -6.93 -12.87
N LEU A 306 11.53 -7.12 -12.34
CA LEU A 306 12.39 -6.01 -11.89
C LEU A 306 12.95 -5.20 -13.06
N VAL A 307 13.40 -5.87 -14.12
CA VAL A 307 13.89 -5.23 -15.36
C VAL A 307 12.79 -4.36 -15.96
N GLU A 308 11.57 -4.87 -16.10
CA GLU A 308 10.46 -4.09 -16.65
C GLU A 308 9.97 -2.98 -15.70
N ALA A 309 10.02 -3.17 -14.38
CA ALA A 309 9.73 -2.11 -13.42
C ALA A 309 10.76 -0.97 -13.44
N VAL A 310 12.04 -1.27 -13.70
CA VAL A 310 13.09 -0.25 -13.91
C VAL A 310 12.92 0.41 -15.29
N ARG A 311 12.72 -0.40 -16.35
CA ARG A 311 12.49 0.08 -17.73
C ARG A 311 11.34 1.07 -17.79
N ALA A 312 10.21 0.77 -17.15
CA ALA A 312 9.02 1.62 -17.09
C ALA A 312 9.29 3.06 -16.64
N ARG A 313 10.32 3.28 -15.82
CA ARG A 313 10.74 4.61 -15.33
C ARG A 313 11.87 5.17 -16.20
N LEU A 314 12.79 4.33 -16.68
CA LEU A 314 13.79 4.74 -17.67
C LEU A 314 13.17 5.26 -18.98
N THR A 315 12.00 4.76 -19.40
CA THR A 315 11.31 5.23 -20.61
C THR A 315 10.32 6.38 -20.37
N ALA A 316 10.03 6.73 -19.11
CA ALA A 316 9.16 7.85 -18.79
C ALA A 316 9.80 9.20 -19.17
N PRO A 317 9.01 10.22 -19.56
CA PRO A 317 9.50 11.57 -19.81
C PRO A 317 10.36 12.11 -18.66
N ARG A 318 11.36 12.91 -19.02
CA ARG A 318 12.30 13.51 -18.07
C ARG A 318 11.75 14.83 -17.56
N HIS A 319 11.69 14.96 -16.24
CA HIS A 319 11.17 16.15 -15.57
C HIS A 319 12.28 16.88 -14.82
N ALA A 320 12.20 18.21 -14.83
CA ALA A 320 13.08 19.11 -14.10
C ALA A 320 12.26 20.33 -13.64
N PRO A 321 12.63 20.99 -12.53
CA PRO A 321 12.09 22.30 -12.20
C PRO A 321 12.55 23.34 -13.24
N GLU A 322 11.67 24.25 -13.64
CA GLU A 322 12.05 25.39 -14.46
C GLU A 322 12.93 26.38 -13.65
N ALA A 323 14.05 26.79 -14.26
CA ALA A 323 15.04 27.78 -13.79
C ALA A 323 15.80 27.47 -12.47
N PRO A 324 17.09 27.08 -12.53
CA PRO A 324 18.01 27.17 -11.39
C PRO A 324 18.54 28.61 -11.20
N LEU A 325 18.76 29.01 -9.93
CA LEU A 325 19.49 30.24 -9.59
C LEU A 325 20.97 30.15 -10.03
N PRO A 326 21.60 31.26 -10.49
CA PRO A 326 22.99 31.24 -10.98
C PRO A 326 24.01 30.85 -9.90
N ASP A 327 25.09 30.17 -10.31
CA ASP A 327 26.12 29.65 -9.42
C ASP A 327 27.10 30.76 -8.96
N PRO A 328 27.24 31.04 -7.65
CA PRO A 328 28.16 32.07 -7.14
C PRO A 328 29.63 31.62 -7.10
N GLY A 329 29.95 30.40 -7.56
CA GLY A 329 31.30 29.88 -7.64
C GLY A 329 31.71 28.94 -6.49
N PRO A 330 32.99 28.54 -6.43
CA PRO A 330 33.49 27.60 -5.44
C PRO A 330 33.61 28.23 -4.05
N VAL A 331 32.92 27.65 -3.07
CA VAL A 331 33.04 28.00 -1.64
C VAL A 331 33.87 26.91 -0.95
N PRO A 332 34.99 27.24 -0.27
CA PRO A 332 35.81 26.25 0.42
C PRO A 332 34.99 25.41 1.43
N GLY A 333 35.20 24.10 1.42
CA GLY A 333 34.54 23.16 2.34
C GLY A 333 33.13 22.71 1.97
N MET A 334 32.47 23.31 0.97
CA MET A 334 31.14 22.85 0.51
C MET A 334 31.19 22.09 -0.82
N GLY A 335 30.70 20.84 -0.82
CA GLY A 335 30.57 20.02 -2.02
C GLY A 335 29.51 20.56 -3.00
N PRO A 336 29.55 20.19 -4.29
CA PRO A 336 28.54 20.63 -5.26
C PRO A 336 27.10 20.24 -4.88
N ALA A 337 26.93 19.12 -4.17
CA ALA A 337 25.64 18.67 -3.65
C ALA A 337 25.14 19.52 -2.47
N ASP A 338 26.02 19.83 -1.51
CA ASP A 338 25.69 20.70 -0.38
C ASP A 338 25.36 22.12 -0.84
N ARG A 339 26.12 22.63 -1.82
CA ARG A 339 25.79 23.88 -2.53
C ARG A 339 24.42 23.81 -3.24
N ARG A 340 23.97 22.64 -3.73
CA ARG A 340 22.61 22.49 -4.32
C ARG A 340 21.53 22.46 -3.25
N ALA A 341 21.72 21.72 -2.16
CA ALA A 341 20.79 21.69 -1.03
C ALA A 341 20.62 23.08 -0.39
N ALA A 342 21.71 23.82 -0.20
CA ALA A 342 21.70 25.19 0.30
C ALA A 342 21.09 26.22 -0.67
N ARG A 343 21.06 25.93 -1.98
CA ARG A 343 20.48 26.82 -3.02
C ARG A 343 18.94 26.85 -3.00
N GLY A 344 18.27 25.87 -2.39
CA GLY A 344 16.83 25.68 -2.55
C GLY A 344 16.40 25.37 -3.99
N GLY A 345 17.36 25.11 -4.89
CA GLY A 345 17.08 24.65 -6.25
C GLY A 345 16.49 23.25 -6.20
N GLY A 346 15.45 23.01 -7.00
CA GLY A 346 14.78 21.71 -7.04
C GLY A 346 15.70 20.58 -7.53
N PRO A 347 15.22 19.33 -7.47
CA PRO A 347 16.03 18.14 -7.77
C PRO A 347 16.61 18.19 -9.19
N ALA A 348 17.80 17.60 -9.37
CA ALA A 348 18.46 17.55 -10.67
C ALA A 348 17.58 16.81 -11.70
N PRO A 349 17.57 17.20 -12.98
CA PRO A 349 16.89 16.44 -14.04
C PRO A 349 17.37 14.99 -14.05
N GLY A 350 16.49 14.08 -14.48
CA GLY A 350 16.83 12.68 -14.71
C GLY A 350 16.56 11.74 -13.53
N ILE A 351 17.17 10.57 -13.60
CA ILE A 351 16.96 9.46 -12.67
C ILE A 351 18.20 9.28 -11.80
N GLY A 352 17.96 9.08 -10.50
CA GLY A 352 18.94 8.63 -9.53
C GLY A 352 18.50 7.36 -8.83
N ALA A 353 19.39 6.79 -8.03
CA ALA A 353 19.13 5.62 -7.20
C ALA A 353 19.88 5.72 -5.87
N ASP A 354 19.30 5.14 -4.82
CA ASP A 354 20.05 4.81 -3.62
C ASP A 354 21.14 3.78 -3.95
N LEU A 355 22.36 4.02 -3.49
CA LEU A 355 23.46 3.05 -3.50
C LEU A 355 24.00 2.91 -2.09
N SER A 356 23.32 2.13 -1.25
CA SER A 356 23.72 1.99 0.16
C SER A 356 24.78 0.92 0.41
N GLY A 357 25.20 0.15 -0.60
CA GLY A 357 26.06 -1.04 -0.40
C GLY A 357 25.30 -2.29 0.07
N GLY A 358 23.98 -2.18 0.27
CA GLY A 358 23.05 -3.30 0.44
C GLY A 358 22.53 -3.83 -0.89
N SER A 359 22.00 -5.06 -0.89
CA SER A 359 21.61 -5.74 -2.14
C SER A 359 20.43 -5.09 -2.87
N ALA A 360 19.38 -4.68 -2.16
CA ALA A 360 18.17 -4.12 -2.78
C ALA A 360 18.41 -2.79 -3.53
N SER A 361 19.10 -1.85 -2.88
CA SER A 361 19.47 -0.55 -3.46
C SER A 361 20.51 -0.74 -4.57
N GLY A 362 21.54 -1.55 -4.32
CA GLY A 362 22.56 -1.91 -5.30
C GLY A 362 21.98 -2.53 -6.57
N THR A 363 21.05 -3.50 -6.47
CA THR A 363 20.44 -4.10 -7.67
C THR A 363 19.67 -3.08 -8.50
N LEU A 364 18.88 -2.20 -7.90
CA LEU A 364 18.15 -1.18 -8.66
C LEU A 364 19.10 -0.17 -9.32
N ALA A 365 20.16 0.26 -8.64
CA ALA A 365 21.16 1.17 -9.21
C ALA A 365 21.91 0.52 -10.39
N LEU A 366 22.37 -0.72 -10.25
CA LEU A 366 23.11 -1.44 -11.29
C LEU A 366 22.22 -1.79 -12.50
N LEU A 367 20.97 -2.20 -12.28
CA LEU A 367 20.00 -2.42 -13.36
C LEU A 367 19.67 -1.11 -14.09
N ALA A 368 19.42 -0.02 -13.36
CA ALA A 368 19.10 1.28 -13.97
C ALA A 368 20.29 1.90 -14.74
N ALA A 369 21.53 1.56 -14.36
CA ALA A 369 22.73 1.97 -15.08
C ALA A 369 23.06 1.06 -16.29
N GLY A 370 22.61 -0.19 -16.27
CA GLY A 370 22.89 -1.17 -17.33
C GLY A 370 21.82 -1.33 -18.41
N LEU A 371 20.57 -0.94 -18.13
CA LEU A 371 19.48 -1.03 -19.09
C LEU A 371 19.51 0.12 -20.13
N PRO A 372 19.09 -0.12 -21.38
CA PRO A 372 19.05 0.91 -22.40
C PRO A 372 18.04 1.99 -22.02
N GLY A 373 18.51 3.24 -22.03
CA GLY A 373 17.75 4.41 -21.65
C GLY A 373 18.65 5.63 -21.56
N VAL A 374 18.04 6.79 -21.40
CA VAL A 374 18.70 8.10 -21.28
C VAL A 374 18.52 8.51 -19.82
N PRO A 375 19.34 8.05 -18.86
CA PRO A 375 19.13 8.30 -17.42
C PRO A 375 19.12 9.79 -17.07
N GLY A 376 19.58 10.67 -17.97
CA GLY A 376 19.35 12.11 -17.92
C GLY A 376 20.19 12.87 -16.92
N THR A 377 21.25 12.24 -16.37
CA THR A 377 22.15 12.86 -15.40
C THR A 377 23.59 12.93 -15.90
N ILE A 378 24.17 14.13 -15.72
CA ILE A 378 25.57 14.57 -15.91
C ILE A 378 26.30 13.90 -17.08
N ILE A 379 26.44 14.66 -18.19
CA ILE A 379 27.36 14.33 -19.29
C ILE A 379 28.78 14.20 -18.73
N GLY A 380 29.37 13.01 -18.84
CA GLY A 380 30.76 12.79 -18.44
C GLY A 380 31.76 13.58 -19.32
N HIS A 381 32.78 14.18 -18.71
CA HIS A 381 33.93 14.72 -19.44
C HIS A 381 34.94 13.61 -19.78
N GLY A 382 35.50 13.65 -20.99
CA GLY A 382 36.52 12.71 -21.47
C GLY A 382 35.99 11.63 -22.42
N THR A 383 36.79 10.59 -22.67
CA THR A 383 36.51 9.52 -23.64
C THR A 383 35.34 8.58 -23.26
N GLY A 384 34.80 8.71 -22.05
CA GLY A 384 33.56 8.08 -21.61
C GLY A 384 32.37 9.06 -21.63
N ALA A 385 32.19 9.75 -22.76
CA ALA A 385 31.13 10.75 -22.97
C ALA A 385 29.76 10.07 -23.16
N GLY A 386 29.08 9.85 -22.04
CA GLY A 386 27.71 9.37 -21.97
C GLY A 386 27.04 9.86 -20.68
N GLU A 387 25.72 9.73 -20.63
CA GLU A 387 24.97 9.99 -19.39
C GLU A 387 25.24 8.89 -18.36
N ARG A 388 25.24 9.26 -17.08
CA ARG A 388 25.52 8.33 -15.97
C ARG A 388 24.42 8.40 -14.94
N LEU A 389 23.98 7.26 -14.42
CA LEU A 389 22.98 7.22 -13.37
C LEU A 389 23.53 7.86 -12.08
N LEU A 390 22.79 8.82 -11.50
CA LEU A 390 23.14 9.41 -10.21
C LEU A 390 22.95 8.39 -9.07
N ALA A 391 24.05 7.88 -8.51
CA ALA A 391 24.04 6.96 -7.38
C ALA A 391 24.29 7.71 -6.07
N VAL A 392 23.36 7.62 -5.11
CA VAL A 392 23.43 8.36 -3.84
C VAL A 392 23.70 7.44 -2.66
N THR A 393 24.81 7.65 -1.95
CA THR A 393 25.08 7.01 -0.66
C THR A 393 24.91 8.04 0.46
N PHE A 394 24.03 7.77 1.42
CA PHE A 394 24.02 8.54 2.67
C PHE A 394 25.16 8.09 3.58
N ASN A 395 25.96 9.03 4.08
CA ASN A 395 26.99 8.82 5.08
C ASN A 395 26.63 9.57 6.37
N ASP A 396 26.69 8.86 7.49
CA ASP A 396 26.23 9.33 8.80
C ASP A 396 27.47 9.63 9.64
N LEU A 397 27.79 10.91 9.82
CA LEU A 397 28.99 11.37 10.54
C LEU A 397 28.75 11.57 12.03
N ALA A 398 27.48 11.64 12.47
CA ALA A 398 27.10 11.93 13.85
C ALA A 398 27.43 10.78 14.81
N THR A 399 27.29 9.54 14.33
CA THR A 399 27.71 8.36 15.10
C THR A 399 29.01 7.81 14.55
N ARG A 400 29.98 7.54 15.44
CA ARG A 400 31.19 6.77 15.09
C ARG A 400 30.77 5.46 14.43
N ALA A 401 31.18 5.25 13.19
CA ALA A 401 30.83 4.05 12.45
C ALA A 401 31.39 2.81 13.18
N GLY A 402 30.55 1.80 13.37
CA GLY A 402 31.05 0.45 13.67
C GLY A 402 31.59 -0.19 12.40
N SER A 403 32.42 -1.24 12.55
CA SER A 403 32.99 -2.02 11.43
C SER A 403 31.99 -2.30 10.32
N ASP A 404 30.80 -2.79 10.70
CA ASP A 404 29.71 -3.16 9.82
C ASP A 404 29.27 -2.01 8.89
N ARG A 405 29.30 -0.77 9.39
CA ARG A 405 28.91 0.43 8.65
C ARG A 405 30.05 0.95 7.78
N GLU A 406 31.29 0.81 8.21
CA GLU A 406 32.46 1.11 7.39
C GLU A 406 32.54 0.14 6.19
N ASP A 407 32.28 -1.15 6.43
CA ASP A 407 32.18 -2.18 5.40
C ASP A 407 31.01 -1.92 4.43
N GLU A 408 29.85 -1.47 4.92
CA GLU A 408 28.72 -1.07 4.07
C GLU A 408 29.09 0.11 3.14
N LEU A 409 29.73 1.15 3.69
CA LEU A 409 30.20 2.30 2.92
C LEU A 409 31.32 1.91 1.94
N LYS A 410 32.20 0.97 2.32
CA LYS A 410 33.24 0.42 1.44
C LYS A 410 32.62 -0.30 0.24
N ARG A 411 31.66 -1.20 0.47
CA ARG A 411 30.91 -1.87 -0.62
C ARG A 411 30.15 -0.88 -1.50
N ALA A 412 29.59 0.18 -0.94
CA ALA A 412 28.95 1.25 -1.72
C ALA A 412 29.93 1.95 -2.66
N ARG A 413 31.17 2.24 -2.20
CA ARG A 413 32.25 2.80 -3.04
C ARG A 413 32.76 1.80 -4.10
N GLU A 414 32.87 0.52 -3.75
CA GLU A 414 33.29 -0.53 -4.69
C GLU A 414 32.25 -0.71 -5.82
N LEU A 415 30.95 -0.70 -5.50
CA LEU A 415 29.88 -0.69 -6.52
C LEU A 415 29.89 0.61 -7.36
N ALA A 416 30.19 1.75 -6.73
CA ALA A 416 30.27 3.05 -7.38
C ALA A 416 31.44 3.20 -8.38
N ALA A 417 32.36 2.24 -8.43
CA ALA A 417 33.43 2.22 -9.42
C ALA A 417 32.95 1.87 -10.84
N ASP A 418 31.70 1.40 -11.01
CA ASP A 418 31.09 1.22 -12.34
C ASP A 418 31.07 2.56 -13.10
N PRO A 419 31.69 2.65 -14.29
CA PRO A 419 31.81 3.91 -15.04
C PRO A 419 30.47 4.49 -15.50
N ARG A 420 29.38 3.71 -15.47
CA ARG A 420 28.01 4.14 -15.79
C ARG A 420 27.33 4.86 -14.63
N LEU A 421 27.95 4.89 -13.45
CA LEU A 421 27.46 5.59 -12.27
C LEU A 421 28.15 6.96 -12.11
N HIS A 422 27.39 7.95 -11.65
CA HIS A 422 27.93 9.16 -11.04
C HIS A 422 27.62 9.11 -9.54
N HIS A 423 28.65 8.85 -8.73
CA HIS A 423 28.49 8.63 -7.31
C HIS A 423 28.53 9.92 -6.49
N VAL A 424 27.51 10.14 -5.68
CA VAL A 424 27.42 11.24 -4.72
C VAL A 424 27.27 10.66 -3.32
N VAL A 425 28.21 10.99 -2.44
CA VAL A 425 28.09 10.72 -1.00
C VAL A 425 27.50 11.94 -0.33
N VAL A 426 26.27 11.82 0.18
CA VAL A 426 25.65 12.84 1.04
C VAL A 426 26.09 12.56 2.47
N ALA A 427 27.06 13.32 2.96
CA ALA A 427 27.48 13.27 4.35
C ALA A 427 26.63 14.23 5.20
N ALA A 428 26.22 13.79 6.40
CA ALA A 428 25.49 14.64 7.33
C ALA A 428 25.86 14.33 8.79
N GLY A 429 25.81 15.35 9.64
CA GLY A 429 26.10 15.31 11.06
C GLY A 429 24.85 15.14 11.92
N GLU A 430 24.88 15.72 13.12
CA GLU A 430 23.80 15.59 14.13
C GLU A 430 22.44 16.07 13.59
N GLU A 431 22.45 17.01 12.66
CA GLU A 431 21.27 17.59 12.03
C GLU A 431 20.49 16.60 11.12
N ALA A 432 21.07 15.43 10.82
CA ALA A 432 20.41 14.33 10.14
C ALA A 432 20.17 13.11 11.02
N LEU A 433 20.38 13.21 12.34
CA LEU A 433 19.95 12.16 13.26
C LEU A 433 18.41 12.04 13.27
N PRO A 434 17.85 10.87 13.62
CA PRO A 434 16.44 10.76 13.97
C PRO A 434 16.06 11.80 15.03
N TYR A 435 14.84 12.34 14.96
CA TYR A 435 14.34 13.41 15.83
C TYR A 435 15.00 14.79 15.68
N ALA A 436 16.03 14.97 14.83
CA ALA A 436 16.73 16.26 14.67
C ALA A 436 15.80 17.42 14.23
N SER A 437 14.84 17.14 13.35
CA SER A 437 13.70 18.03 13.10
C SER A 437 12.39 17.25 13.22
N LEU A 438 11.47 17.80 14.02
CA LEU A 438 10.13 17.27 14.25
C LEU A 438 9.07 18.05 13.46
N ASP A 439 9.50 19.01 12.66
CA ASP A 439 8.66 19.87 11.82
C ASP A 439 8.45 19.24 10.43
N GLY A 440 7.34 19.54 9.77
CA GLY A 440 7.05 19.00 8.44
C GLY A 440 5.56 19.01 8.06
N PRO A 441 5.23 18.54 6.85
CA PRO A 441 3.86 18.52 6.35
C PRO A 441 2.97 17.55 7.14
N LEU A 442 1.66 17.76 7.07
CA LEU A 442 0.68 16.75 7.48
C LEU A 442 0.70 15.59 6.48
N THR A 443 0.81 14.37 7.00
CA THR A 443 0.64 13.13 6.24
C THR A 443 -0.79 12.61 6.36
N ASP A 444 -1.24 11.83 5.39
CA ASP A 444 -2.60 11.27 5.32
C ASP A 444 -2.92 10.41 6.57
N GLU A 445 -1.90 9.70 7.04
CA GLU A 445 -1.92 8.79 8.20
C GLU A 445 -0.62 8.96 9.01
N PRO A 446 -0.59 8.60 10.31
CA PRO A 446 0.64 8.60 11.10
C PRO A 446 1.58 7.45 10.72
N GLY A 447 2.88 7.61 10.94
CA GLY A 447 3.85 6.51 10.79
C GLY A 447 5.30 6.89 11.15
N PRO A 448 6.16 5.92 11.49
CA PRO A 448 7.50 6.12 12.06
C PRO A 448 8.48 6.86 11.14
N ALA A 449 8.19 6.97 9.84
CA ALA A 449 8.97 7.80 8.92
C ALA A 449 8.95 9.30 9.27
N LEU A 450 7.99 9.76 10.11
CA LEU A 450 7.94 11.15 10.58
C LEU A 450 9.15 11.55 11.41
N VAL A 451 9.69 10.65 12.26
CA VAL A 451 10.87 10.96 13.10
C VAL A 451 12.20 10.81 12.36
N THR A 452 12.20 10.25 11.15
CA THR A 452 13.38 10.17 10.26
C THR A 452 13.25 11.06 9.01
N ALA A 453 12.18 11.85 8.89
CA ALA A 453 11.83 12.60 7.68
C ALA A 453 12.97 13.53 7.21
N GLU A 454 13.60 14.27 8.11
CA GLU A 454 14.72 15.17 7.80
C GLU A 454 15.97 14.41 7.33
N ARG A 455 16.30 13.27 7.94
CA ARG A 455 17.39 12.38 7.48
C ARG A 455 17.17 11.91 6.05
N HIS A 456 15.94 11.51 5.73
CA HIS A 456 15.57 11.11 4.38
C HIS A 456 15.59 12.29 3.40
N ARG A 457 15.09 13.47 3.80
CA ARG A 457 15.09 14.70 2.99
C ARG A 457 16.51 15.13 2.62
N ARG A 458 17.45 15.12 3.58
CA ARG A 458 18.87 15.44 3.32
C ARG A 458 19.51 14.49 2.32
N ARG A 459 19.34 13.18 2.51
CA ARG A 459 19.77 12.17 1.53
C ARG A 459 19.17 12.44 0.14
N LEU A 460 17.87 12.71 0.08
CA LEU A 460 17.12 12.88 -1.17
C LEU A 460 17.42 14.19 -1.90
N ALA A 461 17.88 15.22 -1.19
CA ALA A 461 18.40 16.45 -1.79
C ALA A 461 19.69 16.23 -2.61
N GLY A 462 20.39 15.12 -2.39
CA GLY A 462 21.49 14.66 -3.24
C GLY A 462 21.05 13.85 -4.46
N GLY A 463 19.76 13.55 -4.63
CA GLY A 463 19.19 12.74 -5.71
C GLY A 463 18.59 13.55 -6.88
N SER A 464 18.07 12.83 -7.87
CA SER A 464 17.45 13.39 -9.08
C SER A 464 15.94 13.57 -8.93
N ALA A 465 15.27 14.12 -9.95
CA ALA A 465 13.83 14.34 -10.00
C ALA A 465 13.02 13.03 -9.96
N ASP A 466 13.63 11.91 -10.37
CA ASP A 466 13.11 10.57 -10.16
C ASP A 466 14.17 9.75 -9.42
N HIS A 467 13.82 9.10 -8.30
CA HIS A 467 14.81 8.46 -7.44
C HIS A 467 14.39 7.05 -6.99
N PHE A 468 15.15 6.04 -7.41
CA PHE A 468 14.95 4.64 -6.99
C PHE A 468 15.37 4.40 -5.54
N THR A 469 14.53 3.65 -4.82
CA THR A 469 14.77 3.23 -3.44
C THR A 469 14.60 1.71 -3.29
N GLY A 470 15.41 1.09 -2.43
CA GLY A 470 15.33 -0.35 -2.13
C GLY A 470 14.16 -0.75 -1.20
N MET A 471 13.16 0.12 -1.02
CA MET A 471 12.03 -0.08 -0.11
C MET A 471 11.16 -1.27 -0.53
N GLY A 472 10.66 -2.04 0.44
CA GLY A 472 9.83 -3.23 0.20
C GLY A 472 10.59 -4.53 -0.10
N ALA A 473 11.84 -4.46 -0.57
CA ALA A 473 12.63 -5.63 -0.98
C ALA A 473 12.75 -6.72 0.10
N LYS A 474 12.89 -6.31 1.37
CA LYS A 474 12.94 -7.23 2.52
C LYS A 474 11.64 -8.04 2.60
N GLN A 475 10.49 -7.39 2.50
CA GLN A 475 9.16 -7.98 2.69
C GLN A 475 8.74 -8.89 1.52
N VAL A 476 9.16 -8.58 0.29
CA VAL A 476 8.84 -9.42 -0.87
C VAL A 476 9.82 -10.57 -1.09
N LEU A 477 11.12 -10.43 -0.76
CA LEU A 477 12.12 -11.48 -1.01
C LEU A 477 12.43 -12.33 0.22
N ASP A 478 12.69 -11.75 1.39
CA ASP A 478 12.95 -12.53 2.61
C ASP A 478 11.63 -13.20 3.07
N ALA A 479 11.70 -14.41 3.62
CA ALA A 479 10.56 -15.01 4.30
C ALA A 479 10.35 -14.37 5.69
N HIS A 480 9.10 -14.08 6.07
CA HIS A 480 8.77 -13.76 7.46
C HIS A 480 9.02 -15.01 8.34
N PRO A 481 9.60 -14.92 9.57
CA PRO A 481 9.94 -16.09 10.39
C PRO A 481 8.80 -17.10 10.60
N ALA A 482 7.56 -16.63 10.72
CA ALA A 482 6.35 -17.46 10.72
C ALA A 482 6.21 -18.46 9.56
N ARG A 483 6.88 -18.27 8.41
CA ARG A 483 6.95 -19.25 7.30
C ARG A 483 7.57 -20.59 7.70
N LEU A 484 8.35 -20.64 8.79
CA LEU A 484 8.81 -21.90 9.38
C LEU A 484 7.64 -22.80 9.81
N ALA A 485 6.49 -22.23 10.21
CA ALA A 485 5.28 -22.99 10.51
C ALA A 485 4.63 -23.57 9.24
N ASP A 486 4.52 -22.77 8.17
CA ASP A 486 3.97 -23.20 6.88
C ASP A 486 4.78 -24.38 6.30
N LEU A 487 6.12 -24.29 6.33
CA LEU A 487 7.00 -25.39 5.89
C LEU A 487 6.82 -26.68 6.72
N LEU A 488 6.43 -26.57 7.99
CA LEU A 488 6.09 -27.74 8.81
C LEU A 488 4.71 -28.32 8.47
N MET A 489 3.75 -27.49 8.06
CA MET A 489 2.45 -27.94 7.53
C MET A 489 2.65 -28.71 6.21
N ASP A 490 3.51 -28.21 5.32
CA ASP A 490 3.91 -28.87 4.06
C ASP A 490 4.86 -30.06 4.24
N ARG A 491 5.16 -30.46 5.48
CA ARG A 491 6.08 -31.57 5.83
C ARG A 491 7.54 -31.35 5.36
N ARG A 492 7.92 -30.16 4.89
CA ARG A 492 9.25 -29.77 4.35
C ARG A 492 10.31 -29.52 5.45
N ARG A 493 10.44 -30.46 6.38
CA ARG A 493 11.28 -30.36 7.59
C ARG A 493 12.77 -30.07 7.30
N ARG A 494 13.29 -30.57 6.17
CA ARG A 494 14.71 -30.40 5.79
C ARG A 494 15.09 -28.93 5.53
N SER A 495 14.16 -28.13 5.00
CA SER A 495 14.40 -26.72 4.67
C SER A 495 14.62 -25.82 5.89
N LEU A 496 14.27 -26.29 7.11
CA LEU A 496 14.45 -25.54 8.36
C LEU A 496 15.89 -25.61 8.90
N VAL A 497 16.70 -26.61 8.50
CA VAL A 497 18.01 -26.86 9.13
C VAL A 497 18.93 -25.64 9.01
N ARG A 498 19.14 -25.12 7.80
CA ARG A 498 20.01 -23.97 7.55
C ARG A 498 19.54 -22.67 8.24
N PRO A 499 18.27 -22.22 8.11
CA PRO A 499 17.77 -21.03 8.82
C PRO A 499 17.96 -21.11 10.33
N VAL A 500 17.66 -22.26 10.91
CA VAL A 500 17.77 -22.52 12.34
C VAL A 500 19.22 -22.54 12.82
N THR A 501 20.14 -23.15 12.04
CA THR A 501 21.59 -23.10 12.34
C THR A 501 22.15 -21.69 12.20
N ALA A 502 21.71 -20.92 11.21
CA ALA A 502 22.12 -19.52 11.05
C ALA A 502 21.66 -18.67 12.25
N LEU A 503 20.43 -18.87 12.72
CA LEU A 503 19.92 -18.19 13.91
C LEU A 503 20.69 -18.57 15.18
N ALA A 504 21.03 -19.85 15.36
CA ALA A 504 21.87 -20.30 16.46
C ALA A 504 23.26 -19.64 16.45
N LYS A 505 23.89 -19.49 15.27
CA LYS A 505 25.16 -18.75 15.11
C LYS A 505 25.01 -17.27 15.44
N ALA A 506 23.94 -16.63 14.95
CA ALA A 506 23.65 -15.21 15.20
C ALA A 506 23.29 -14.90 16.67
N SER A 507 22.98 -15.91 17.47
CA SER A 507 22.69 -15.79 18.91
C SER A 507 23.96 -15.76 19.78
N GLY A 508 25.13 -15.98 19.19
CA GLY A 508 26.42 -16.02 19.90
C GLY A 508 26.64 -17.28 20.76
N PRO A 509 27.86 -17.45 21.31
CA PRO A 509 28.23 -18.61 22.14
C PRO A 509 27.65 -18.50 23.55
N SER A 510 26.39 -18.88 23.71
CA SER A 510 25.74 -19.05 25.01
C SER A 510 25.45 -20.53 25.30
N ALA A 511 25.30 -20.90 26.58
CA ALA A 511 24.92 -22.27 26.97
C ALA A 511 23.57 -22.73 26.35
N GLY A 512 22.70 -21.77 25.98
CA GLY A 512 21.44 -22.03 25.29
C GLY A 512 21.57 -22.28 23.77
N ALA A 513 22.71 -21.98 23.15
CA ALA A 513 22.88 -22.06 21.69
C ALA A 513 22.61 -23.47 21.11
N LEU A 514 22.96 -24.52 21.87
CA LEU A 514 22.67 -25.92 21.51
C LEU A 514 21.16 -26.25 21.50
N LEU A 515 20.35 -25.50 22.26
CA LEU A 515 18.90 -25.69 22.35
C LEU A 515 18.12 -24.83 21.34
N VAL A 516 18.74 -23.82 20.72
CA VAL A 516 18.09 -22.94 19.72
C VAL A 516 17.36 -23.73 18.63
N PRO A 517 17.91 -24.82 18.06
CA PRO A 517 17.17 -25.60 17.07
C PRO A 517 15.90 -26.24 17.59
N LEU A 518 15.91 -26.68 18.85
CA LEU A 518 14.76 -27.32 19.49
C LEU A 518 13.71 -26.27 19.90
N THR A 519 14.10 -25.09 20.38
CA THR A 519 13.17 -24.02 20.76
C THR A 519 12.44 -23.45 19.54
N VAL A 520 13.17 -23.11 18.48
CA VAL A 520 12.61 -22.59 17.22
C VAL A 520 11.67 -23.61 16.56
N TYR A 521 12.08 -24.88 16.49
CA TYR A 521 11.21 -25.95 15.96
C TYR A 521 9.96 -26.16 16.81
N ARG A 522 10.05 -26.12 18.15
CA ARG A 522 8.90 -26.22 19.06
C ARG A 522 7.94 -25.03 18.86
N ALA A 523 8.46 -23.81 18.75
CA ALA A 523 7.66 -22.60 18.52
C ALA A 523 6.96 -22.64 17.14
N ALA A 524 7.67 -22.97 16.06
CA ALA A 524 7.09 -23.12 14.74
C ALA A 524 6.04 -24.24 14.68
N ARG A 525 6.28 -25.37 15.35
CA ARG A 525 5.32 -26.48 15.47
C ARG A 525 4.09 -26.12 16.31
N LYS A 526 4.23 -25.24 17.31
CA LYS A 526 3.11 -24.69 18.07
C LYS A 526 2.25 -23.78 17.19
N LEU A 527 2.87 -22.85 16.46
CA LEU A 527 2.16 -21.97 15.52
C LEU A 527 1.41 -22.76 14.44
N ALA A 528 2.08 -23.73 13.80
CA ALA A 528 1.50 -24.61 12.77
C ALA A 528 0.31 -25.46 13.23
N ARG A 529 0.01 -25.49 14.54
CA ARG A 529 -1.09 -26.26 15.15
C ARG A 529 -2.09 -25.37 15.90
N THR A 530 -1.83 -24.07 16.00
CA THR A 530 -2.72 -23.12 16.67
C THR A 530 -3.77 -22.67 15.65
N PRO A 531 -5.08 -22.91 15.84
CA PRO A 531 -6.11 -22.37 14.96
C PRO A 531 -6.08 -20.84 14.95
N TYR A 532 -6.47 -20.22 13.83
CA TYR A 532 -6.48 -18.76 13.65
C TYR A 532 -7.23 -18.03 14.77
N ARG A 533 -8.47 -18.47 15.10
CA ARG A 533 -9.27 -17.96 16.22
C ARG A 533 -8.47 -17.97 17.54
N THR A 534 -7.93 -19.12 17.92
CA THR A 534 -7.14 -19.29 19.16
C THR A 534 -5.86 -18.44 19.15
N GLY A 535 -5.29 -18.20 17.97
CA GLY A 535 -4.18 -17.27 17.78
C GLY A 535 -4.56 -15.83 18.14
N LEU A 536 -5.70 -15.35 17.64
CA LEU A 536 -6.23 -14.01 17.95
C LEU A 536 -6.69 -13.87 19.40
N GLU A 537 -7.40 -14.85 19.96
CA GLU A 537 -7.78 -14.87 21.39
C GLU A 537 -6.56 -14.86 22.32
N THR A 538 -5.45 -15.50 21.89
CA THR A 538 -4.17 -15.47 22.63
C THR A 538 -3.46 -14.12 22.49
N ALA A 539 -3.54 -13.48 21.32
CA ALA A 539 -3.03 -12.13 21.14
C ALA A 539 -3.84 -11.11 21.97
N ALA A 540 -5.17 -11.22 21.97
CA ALA A 540 -6.06 -10.36 22.74
C ALA A 540 -5.72 -10.37 24.25
N ARG A 541 -5.41 -11.54 24.82
CA ARG A 541 -4.93 -11.65 26.21
C ARG A 541 -3.54 -11.03 26.42
N ARG A 542 -2.60 -11.31 25.52
CA ARG A 542 -1.24 -10.72 25.58
C ARG A 542 -1.24 -9.20 25.48
N VAL A 543 -2.19 -8.62 24.75
CA VAL A 543 -2.36 -7.17 24.64
C VAL A 543 -2.83 -6.57 25.97
N LEU A 544 -3.81 -7.17 26.65
CA LEU A 544 -4.26 -6.71 27.99
C LEU A 544 -3.12 -6.65 29.02
N GLU A 545 -2.16 -7.56 28.90
CA GLU A 545 -1.02 -7.70 29.81
C GLU A 545 0.21 -6.88 29.37
N ALA A 546 0.20 -6.25 28.18
CA ALA A 546 1.40 -5.73 27.53
C ALA A 546 2.14 -4.62 28.31
N ASN A 547 1.42 -3.81 29.09
CA ASN A 547 2.00 -2.77 29.96
C ASN A 547 2.44 -3.27 31.35
N ARG A 548 2.15 -4.54 31.69
CA ARG A 548 2.57 -5.22 32.92
C ARG A 548 3.60 -6.32 32.68
N ALA A 549 3.69 -6.81 31.44
CA ALA A 549 4.64 -7.83 31.04
C ALA A 549 6.08 -7.34 31.22
N ALA A 550 6.95 -8.26 31.66
CA ALA A 550 8.39 -8.05 31.58
C ALA A 550 8.80 -7.79 30.11
N PRO A 551 9.80 -6.94 29.84
CA PRO A 551 10.27 -6.73 28.48
C PRO A 551 10.75 -8.05 27.85
N ASP A 552 10.32 -8.31 26.61
CA ASP A 552 10.91 -9.37 25.79
C ASP A 552 12.43 -9.19 25.72
N GLY A 553 13.18 -10.30 25.68
CA GLY A 553 14.63 -10.24 25.47
C GLY A 553 14.99 -9.61 24.12
N PHE A 554 16.15 -8.96 24.05
CA PHE A 554 16.63 -8.29 22.85
C PHE A 554 17.63 -9.16 22.11
N GLY A 555 17.30 -9.56 20.87
CA GLY A 555 18.21 -10.31 20.02
C GLY A 555 17.55 -10.86 18.75
N PRO A 556 18.34 -11.39 17.80
CA PRO A 556 17.81 -12.01 16.59
C PRO A 556 16.92 -13.24 16.89
N LEU A 557 17.28 -14.01 17.93
CA LEU A 557 16.55 -15.19 18.35
C LEU A 557 15.18 -14.83 18.93
N GLU A 558 15.16 -13.89 19.86
CA GLU A 558 13.97 -13.42 20.55
C GLU A 558 13.00 -12.76 19.56
N ALA A 559 13.51 -11.90 18.66
CA ALA A 559 12.73 -11.35 17.56
C ALA A 559 12.13 -12.44 16.66
N SER A 560 12.90 -13.50 16.34
CA SER A 560 12.43 -14.63 15.55
C SER A 560 11.38 -15.48 16.28
N LEU A 561 11.54 -15.71 17.59
CA LEU A 561 10.60 -16.46 18.43
C LEU A 561 9.30 -15.68 18.66
N SER A 562 9.37 -14.37 18.93
CA SER A 562 8.19 -13.51 19.06
C SER A 562 7.44 -13.35 17.73
N ALA A 563 8.13 -13.47 16.59
CA ALA A 563 7.51 -13.53 15.26
C ALA A 563 6.85 -14.89 14.93
N LEU A 564 7.04 -15.95 15.74
CA LEU A 564 6.35 -17.25 15.61
C LEU A 564 4.98 -17.24 16.32
N ALA A 565 4.15 -16.25 15.99
CA ALA A 565 2.77 -16.11 16.46
C ALA A 565 1.84 -15.66 15.31
N TRP A 566 0.53 -15.90 15.45
CA TRP A 566 -0.50 -15.32 14.56
C TRP A 566 -0.57 -13.79 14.70
N SER A 567 -0.47 -13.31 15.93
CA SER A 567 -0.44 -11.89 16.29
C SER A 567 0.32 -11.72 17.62
N ARG A 568 0.85 -10.52 17.86
CA ARG A 568 1.59 -10.14 19.07
C ARG A 568 1.34 -8.66 19.39
N PRO A 569 1.51 -8.24 20.66
CA PRO A 569 1.70 -6.83 20.99
C PRO A 569 2.92 -6.25 20.24
N GLY A 570 2.78 -5.00 19.82
CA GLY A 570 3.84 -4.19 19.23
C GLY A 570 4.75 -3.53 20.27
N PRO A 571 5.82 -2.87 19.83
CA PRO A 571 6.80 -2.26 20.72
C PRO A 571 6.22 -1.12 21.58
N ALA A 572 5.23 -0.36 21.07
CA ALA A 572 4.59 0.73 21.80
C ALA A 572 3.56 0.26 22.85
N ALA A 573 3.04 -0.97 22.73
CA ALA A 573 1.94 -1.48 23.56
C ALA A 573 2.21 -1.38 25.07
N ARG A 574 3.47 -1.48 25.49
CA ARG A 574 3.88 -1.44 26.90
C ARG A 574 3.72 -0.07 27.58
N TRP A 575 3.51 1.00 26.81
CA TRP A 575 3.32 2.36 27.31
C TRP A 575 1.89 2.88 27.12
N LEU A 576 0.98 2.03 26.62
CA LEU A 576 -0.43 2.34 26.49
C LEU A 576 -1.18 2.13 27.81
N THR A 577 -2.29 2.85 27.98
CA THR A 577 -3.18 2.68 29.13
C THR A 577 -3.86 1.31 29.12
N GLY A 578 -4.30 0.85 30.30
CA GLY A 578 -5.10 -0.38 30.40
C GLY A 578 -6.43 -0.30 29.62
N GLU A 579 -7.04 0.88 29.51
CA GLU A 579 -8.27 1.11 28.73
C GLU A 579 -8.02 0.94 27.23
N ALA A 580 -6.95 1.57 26.69
CA ALA A 580 -6.59 1.43 25.29
C ALA A 580 -6.24 -0.04 24.92
N LEU A 581 -5.53 -0.75 25.79
CA LEU A 581 -5.23 -2.17 25.59
C LEU A 581 -6.48 -3.05 25.68
N ALA A 582 -7.46 -2.69 26.52
CA ALA A 582 -8.74 -3.39 26.60
C ALA A 582 -9.58 -3.24 25.34
N GLU A 583 -9.70 -2.03 24.79
CA GLU A 583 -10.38 -1.79 23.50
C GLU A 583 -9.75 -2.61 22.36
N VAL A 584 -8.42 -2.64 22.28
CA VAL A 584 -7.73 -3.46 21.26
C VAL A 584 -7.97 -4.96 21.48
N SER A 585 -8.02 -5.42 22.73
CA SER A 585 -8.37 -6.81 23.07
C SER A 585 -9.78 -7.17 22.60
N VAL A 586 -10.76 -6.28 22.79
CA VAL A 586 -12.14 -6.45 22.31
C VAL A 586 -12.16 -6.50 20.77
N ARG A 587 -11.44 -5.61 20.08
CA ARG A 587 -11.32 -5.63 18.61
C ARG A 587 -10.74 -6.95 18.08
N LEU A 588 -9.71 -7.49 18.74
CA LEU A 588 -9.09 -8.78 18.39
C LEU A 588 -10.04 -9.98 18.64
N ASN A 589 -10.74 -10.02 19.78
CA ASN A 589 -11.74 -11.05 20.05
C ASN A 589 -12.90 -11.00 19.03
N ARG A 590 -13.36 -9.80 18.66
CA ARG A 590 -14.35 -9.61 17.59
C ARG A 590 -13.82 -10.01 16.20
N ALA A 591 -12.51 -9.99 15.96
CA ALA A 591 -11.90 -10.53 14.74
C ALA A 591 -11.82 -12.06 14.75
N ALA A 592 -11.64 -12.66 15.93
CA ALA A 592 -11.61 -14.12 16.12
C ALA A 592 -12.98 -14.81 15.88
N THR A 593 -14.09 -14.05 15.90
CA THR A 593 -15.43 -14.57 15.60
C THR A 593 -15.83 -14.53 14.13
N LEU A 594 -15.15 -13.75 13.28
CA LEU A 594 -15.51 -13.63 11.87
C LEU A 594 -14.99 -14.80 11.01
N PRO A 595 -15.69 -15.15 9.91
CA PRO A 595 -15.14 -16.02 8.88
C PRO A 595 -13.85 -15.42 8.30
N SER A 596 -12.78 -16.21 8.23
CA SER A 596 -11.50 -15.78 7.66
C SER A 596 -11.15 -16.56 6.40
N SER A 597 -10.73 -15.86 5.35
CA SER A 597 -10.06 -16.46 4.17
C SER A 597 -8.56 -16.73 4.42
N VAL A 598 -8.07 -16.51 5.64
CA VAL A 598 -6.66 -16.63 6.01
C VAL A 598 -6.28 -18.11 6.14
N GLN A 599 -5.37 -18.56 5.28
CA GLN A 599 -5.06 -19.98 5.11
C GLN A 599 -3.87 -20.46 5.96
N ARG A 600 -2.81 -19.65 6.04
CA ARG A 600 -1.51 -20.06 6.59
C ARG A 600 -0.92 -18.95 7.46
N PRO A 601 -0.35 -19.26 8.65
CA PRO A 601 0.17 -18.25 9.56
C PRO A 601 1.36 -17.48 8.97
N GLY A 602 2.31 -18.16 8.34
CA GLY A 602 3.46 -17.51 7.71
C GLY A 602 3.05 -16.57 6.57
N GLU A 603 2.09 -16.98 5.76
CA GLU A 603 1.56 -16.15 4.67
C GLU A 603 0.84 -14.89 5.18
N ALA A 604 -0.02 -15.05 6.18
CA ALA A 604 -0.75 -13.94 6.80
C ALA A 604 0.23 -12.89 7.35
N ARG A 605 1.23 -13.36 8.10
CA ARG A 605 2.28 -12.53 8.68
C ARG A 605 3.17 -11.85 7.65
N ALA A 606 3.54 -12.54 6.57
CA ALA A 606 4.30 -11.95 5.46
C ALA A 606 3.49 -10.86 4.73
N ARG A 607 2.19 -11.10 4.49
CA ARG A 607 1.27 -10.13 3.87
C ARG A 607 1.07 -8.89 4.74
N ALA A 608 0.92 -9.07 6.06
CA ALA A 608 0.83 -7.98 7.03
C ALA A 608 2.12 -7.13 7.06
N ALA A 609 3.29 -7.78 7.07
CA ALA A 609 4.58 -7.08 7.05
C ALA A 609 4.80 -6.28 5.75
N LEU A 610 4.39 -6.81 4.59
CA LEU A 610 4.39 -6.09 3.32
C LEU A 610 3.47 -4.87 3.35
N ALA A 611 2.24 -5.04 3.85
CA ALA A 611 1.26 -3.96 3.95
C ALA A 611 1.72 -2.82 4.88
N ARG A 612 2.34 -3.16 6.02
CA ARG A 612 2.95 -2.14 6.90
C ARG A 612 4.10 -1.41 6.21
N ALA A 613 5.02 -2.12 5.56
CA ALA A 613 6.14 -1.49 4.86
C ALA A 613 5.68 -0.58 3.69
N ALA A 614 4.60 -0.94 3.01
CA ALA A 614 3.99 -0.09 1.98
C ALA A 614 3.30 1.15 2.58
N ALA A 615 2.66 1.02 3.74
CA ALA A 615 2.11 2.17 4.48
C ALA A 615 3.22 3.11 4.97
N ASP A 616 4.29 2.58 5.56
CA ASP A 616 5.46 3.36 5.99
C ASP A 616 6.13 4.08 4.80
N HIS A 617 6.16 3.45 3.61
CA HIS A 617 6.65 4.09 2.38
C HIS A 617 5.77 5.28 1.94
N ARG A 618 4.43 5.20 2.06
CA ARG A 618 3.54 6.35 1.77
C ARG A 618 3.77 7.51 2.72
N VAL A 619 3.89 7.22 4.02
CA VAL A 619 4.19 8.26 5.02
C VAL A 619 5.56 8.87 4.73
N LEU A 620 6.56 8.08 4.32
CA LEU A 620 7.87 8.58 3.88
C LEU A 620 7.78 9.48 2.64
N GLU A 621 7.04 9.09 1.59
CA GLU A 621 6.85 9.88 0.36
C GLU A 621 6.28 11.28 0.67
N GLN A 622 5.37 11.37 1.65
CA GLN A 622 4.74 12.62 2.09
C GLN A 622 5.60 13.42 3.09
N ALA A 623 6.24 12.75 4.05
CA ALA A 623 6.99 13.41 5.11
C ALA A 623 8.33 13.99 4.64
N ALA A 624 9.02 13.27 3.74
CA ALA A 624 10.27 13.68 3.12
C ALA A 624 10.08 14.29 1.72
N GLU A 625 8.86 14.76 1.39
CA GLU A 625 8.51 15.36 0.10
C GLU A 625 9.49 16.49 -0.29
N ILE A 626 10.15 16.34 -1.43
CA ILE A 626 10.92 17.39 -2.12
C ILE A 626 10.13 17.73 -3.38
N ARG A 627 9.75 19.00 -3.56
CA ARG A 627 8.89 19.43 -4.66
C ARG A 627 9.49 19.07 -6.02
N GLY A 628 8.71 18.43 -6.89
CA GLY A 628 9.14 17.95 -8.21
C GLY A 628 9.88 16.61 -8.21
N GLN A 629 10.27 16.08 -7.05
CA GLN A 629 10.89 14.76 -6.93
C GLN A 629 9.82 13.65 -6.86
N ARG A 630 10.15 12.47 -7.40
CA ARG A 630 9.37 11.23 -7.29
C ARG A 630 10.22 10.12 -6.70
N LEU A 631 9.67 9.45 -5.69
CA LEU A 631 10.30 8.28 -5.09
C LEU A 631 9.73 7.02 -5.70
N HIS A 632 10.62 6.14 -6.17
CA HIS A 632 10.26 4.89 -6.81
C HIS A 632 10.68 3.71 -5.92
N ALA A 633 9.74 2.81 -5.62
CA ALA A 633 10.00 1.57 -4.89
C ALA A 633 9.55 0.34 -5.71
N PRO A 634 10.29 -0.06 -6.76
CA PRO A 634 9.90 -1.14 -7.68
C PRO A 634 9.52 -2.46 -7.01
N PHE A 635 10.07 -2.78 -5.84
CA PHE A 635 9.72 -3.98 -5.07
C PHE A 635 8.27 -3.98 -4.54
N LEU A 636 7.58 -2.85 -4.57
CA LEU A 636 6.16 -2.72 -4.25
C LEU A 636 5.25 -2.73 -5.49
N ASP A 637 5.82 -2.73 -6.71
CA ASP A 637 5.05 -2.80 -7.96
C ASP A 637 4.35 -4.16 -8.09
N ASN A 638 3.13 -4.17 -8.66
CA ASN A 638 2.29 -5.36 -8.71
C ASN A 638 2.97 -6.58 -9.38
N GLN A 639 3.73 -6.36 -10.46
CA GLN A 639 4.45 -7.45 -11.14
C GLN A 639 5.58 -8.03 -10.30
N VAL A 640 6.36 -7.19 -9.62
CA VAL A 640 7.45 -7.65 -8.75
C VAL A 640 6.90 -8.38 -7.53
N VAL A 641 5.82 -7.88 -6.93
CA VAL A 641 5.11 -8.56 -5.83
C VAL A 641 4.57 -9.93 -6.27
N ARG A 642 4.03 -10.06 -7.49
CA ARG A 642 3.57 -11.36 -8.04
C ARG A 642 4.73 -12.32 -8.27
N ALA A 643 5.79 -11.88 -8.94
CA ALA A 643 6.97 -12.71 -9.19
C ALA A 643 7.61 -13.20 -7.89
N CYS A 644 7.75 -12.31 -6.90
CA CYS A 644 8.28 -12.67 -5.58
C CYS A 644 7.36 -13.62 -4.80
N ARG A 645 6.04 -13.58 -5.00
CA ARG A 645 5.08 -14.55 -4.44
C ARG A 645 5.14 -15.93 -5.11
N ALA A 646 5.68 -16.04 -6.33
CA ALA A 646 5.89 -17.31 -7.02
C ALA A 646 7.20 -18.01 -6.60
N LEU A 647 8.11 -17.32 -5.91
CA LEU A 647 9.33 -17.92 -5.36
C LEU A 647 8.99 -18.99 -4.31
N PRO A 648 9.59 -20.20 -4.39
CA PRO A 648 9.47 -21.22 -3.36
C PRO A 648 9.83 -20.69 -1.96
N GLU A 649 8.94 -20.86 -0.98
CA GLU A 649 9.19 -20.44 0.41
C GLU A 649 10.38 -21.18 1.04
N SER A 650 10.66 -22.39 0.53
CA SER A 650 11.86 -23.17 0.87
C SER A 650 13.17 -22.50 0.44
N LEU A 651 13.16 -21.65 -0.60
CA LEU A 651 14.26 -20.76 -1.00
C LEU A 651 14.28 -19.48 -0.17
N ARG A 652 13.13 -18.79 -0.04
CA ARG A 652 13.01 -17.49 0.67
C ARG A 652 13.37 -17.54 2.16
N VAL A 653 13.21 -18.69 2.80
CA VAL A 653 13.54 -18.88 4.23
C VAL A 653 15.04 -19.02 4.50
N GLN A 654 15.85 -19.31 3.47
CA GLN A 654 17.29 -19.54 3.65
C GLN A 654 17.99 -18.26 4.15
N PRO A 655 19.06 -18.40 4.96
CA PRO A 655 19.93 -17.25 5.24
C PRO A 655 20.42 -16.66 3.91
N ASP A 656 20.48 -15.32 3.86
CA ASP A 656 20.90 -14.54 2.70
C ASP A 656 20.07 -14.75 1.42
N ALA A 657 18.87 -15.34 1.49
CA ALA A 657 18.03 -15.67 0.33
C ALA A 657 17.83 -14.48 -0.63
N ARG A 658 17.45 -13.30 -0.13
CA ARG A 658 17.33 -12.07 -0.94
C ARG A 658 18.62 -11.68 -1.65
N ALA A 659 19.77 -11.83 -1.00
CA ALA A 659 21.06 -11.56 -1.64
C ALA A 659 21.39 -12.61 -2.70
N GLY A 660 21.11 -13.90 -2.45
CA GLY A 660 21.24 -14.96 -3.45
C GLY A 660 20.38 -14.72 -4.68
N ILE A 661 19.08 -14.48 -4.49
CA ILE A 661 18.11 -14.19 -5.57
C ILE A 661 18.56 -12.96 -6.38
N LEU A 662 18.86 -11.84 -5.70
CA LEU A 662 19.26 -10.61 -6.40
C LEU A 662 20.63 -10.72 -7.07
N ARG A 663 21.53 -11.59 -6.59
CA ARG A 663 22.79 -11.93 -7.28
C ARG A 663 22.52 -12.67 -8.58
N THR A 664 21.62 -13.65 -8.58
CA THR A 664 21.20 -14.36 -9.81
C THR A 664 20.52 -13.41 -10.79
N VAL A 665 19.60 -12.55 -10.32
CA VAL A 665 18.96 -11.50 -11.15
C VAL A 665 20.02 -10.63 -11.85
N LEU A 666 21.04 -10.16 -11.12
CA LEU A 666 22.11 -9.34 -11.69
C LEU A 666 23.00 -10.13 -12.66
N THR A 667 23.35 -11.37 -12.30
CA THR A 667 24.16 -12.29 -13.11
C THR A 667 23.51 -12.55 -14.47
N ASP A 668 22.21 -12.84 -14.49
CA ASP A 668 21.43 -13.07 -15.71
C ASP A 668 21.32 -11.81 -16.59
N THR A 669 21.47 -10.62 -16.01
CA THR A 669 21.56 -9.34 -16.74
C THR A 669 22.99 -8.93 -17.13
N GLY A 670 23.97 -9.82 -16.97
CA GLY A 670 25.38 -9.59 -17.33
C GLY A 670 26.18 -8.80 -16.30
N ILE A 671 25.71 -8.70 -15.05
CA ILE A 671 26.36 -7.96 -13.97
C ILE A 671 26.91 -8.97 -12.95
N HIS A 672 28.21 -9.25 -13.03
CA HIS A 672 28.87 -10.33 -12.27
C HIS A 672 29.72 -9.81 -11.10
N ASP A 673 30.35 -8.63 -11.26
CA ASP A 673 31.34 -8.10 -10.33
C ASP A 673 30.67 -7.42 -9.12
N LEU A 674 30.32 -8.22 -8.12
CA LEU A 674 29.72 -7.77 -6.86
C LEU A 674 30.71 -7.93 -5.70
N PRO A 675 30.86 -6.90 -4.83
CA PRO A 675 31.92 -6.88 -3.84
C PRO A 675 31.76 -7.97 -2.75
N PRO A 676 32.86 -8.35 -2.07
CA PRO A 676 32.81 -9.25 -0.93
C PRO A 676 31.81 -8.77 0.13
N GLY A 677 31.01 -9.68 0.69
CA GLY A 677 29.96 -9.34 1.65
C GLY A 677 28.73 -8.62 1.06
N TRP A 678 28.63 -8.45 -0.26
CA TRP A 678 27.42 -7.90 -0.88
C TRP A 678 26.19 -8.76 -0.53
N GLY A 679 25.19 -8.11 0.07
CA GLY A 679 24.01 -8.77 0.61
C GLY A 679 23.92 -8.82 2.14
N ALA A 680 25.00 -8.48 2.86
CA ALA A 680 25.00 -8.38 4.31
C ALA A 680 23.83 -7.48 4.82
N PRO A 681 23.11 -7.89 5.87
CA PRO A 681 21.94 -7.16 6.35
C PRO A 681 22.35 -5.94 7.18
N HIS A 682 21.94 -4.74 6.74
CA HIS A 682 22.08 -3.50 7.51
C HIS A 682 20.71 -2.86 7.78
N PRO A 683 20.48 -2.27 8.97
CA PRO A 683 19.28 -1.50 9.26
C PRO A 683 19.34 -0.14 8.57
N ALA A 684 18.20 0.35 8.05
CA ALA A 684 18.13 1.66 7.37
C ALA A 684 18.51 2.84 8.29
N VAL A 685 18.26 2.68 9.60
CA VAL A 685 18.73 3.56 10.68
C VAL A 685 19.38 2.67 11.74
N PRO A 686 20.69 2.81 12.01
CA PRO A 686 21.34 2.09 13.11
C PRO A 686 20.77 2.47 14.48
N ALA A 687 20.68 1.51 15.40
CA ALA A 687 20.19 1.76 16.76
C ALA A 687 21.04 2.81 17.52
N ALA A 688 22.34 2.90 17.22
CA ALA A 688 23.22 3.95 17.73
C ALA A 688 22.78 5.35 17.29
N ALA A 689 22.42 5.53 16.00
CA ALA A 689 21.93 6.81 15.48
C ALA A 689 20.56 7.16 16.05
N ALA A 690 19.66 6.17 16.20
CA ALA A 690 18.37 6.37 16.86
C ALA A 690 18.52 6.84 18.33
N ARG A 691 19.47 6.27 19.08
CA ARG A 691 19.78 6.69 20.46
C ARG A 691 20.45 8.06 20.53
N ALA A 692 21.41 8.34 19.66
CA ALA A 692 22.08 9.65 19.59
C ALA A 692 21.07 10.76 19.29
N GLY A 693 20.22 10.55 18.28
CA GLY A 693 19.16 11.49 17.91
C GLY A 693 18.11 11.70 19.01
N LEU A 694 17.66 10.62 19.65
CA LEU A 694 16.73 10.72 20.79
C LEU A 694 17.34 11.50 21.95
N ARG A 695 18.62 11.29 22.28
CA ARG A 695 19.32 12.03 23.33
C ARG A 695 19.46 13.52 22.99
N ALA A 696 19.87 13.85 21.75
CA ALA A 696 19.99 15.23 21.29
C ALA A 696 18.63 15.96 21.28
N ALA A 697 17.56 15.25 20.91
CA ALA A 697 16.20 15.80 20.87
C ALA A 697 15.46 15.73 22.23
N LEU A 698 16.05 15.13 23.28
CA LEU A 698 15.33 14.82 24.53
C LEU A 698 14.57 16.02 25.14
N PRO A 699 15.11 17.25 25.22
CA PRO A 699 14.36 18.40 25.74
C PRO A 699 13.10 18.71 24.91
N ARG A 700 13.19 18.64 23.57
CA ARG A 700 12.05 18.83 22.66
C ARG A 700 11.03 17.71 22.79
N LEU A 701 11.49 16.46 22.95
CA LEU A 701 10.63 15.28 23.12
C LEU A 701 9.92 15.31 24.48
N LEU A 702 10.58 15.74 25.56
CA LEU A 702 9.92 15.93 26.85
C LEU A 702 8.85 17.02 26.78
N ALA A 703 9.15 18.17 26.14
CA ALA A 703 8.18 19.25 25.93
C ALA A 703 6.97 18.82 25.07
N LEU A 704 7.21 18.01 24.02
CA LEU A 704 6.14 17.42 23.19
C LEU A 704 5.16 16.56 24.01
N PHE A 705 5.63 15.94 25.09
CA PHE A 705 4.84 15.09 25.98
C PHE A 705 4.50 15.74 27.33
N ASP A 706 4.66 17.06 27.50
CA ASP A 706 4.21 17.77 28.71
C ASP A 706 2.68 17.85 28.79
N ALA A 707 2.01 18.03 27.64
CA ALA A 707 0.56 17.92 27.48
C ALA A 707 0.25 17.22 26.15
N PRO A 708 0.39 15.87 26.06
CA PRO A 708 0.29 15.12 24.82
C PRO A 708 -1.17 14.81 24.46
N LEU A 709 -1.51 15.02 23.18
CA LEU A 709 -2.83 14.71 22.64
C LEU A 709 -3.19 13.22 22.74
N LEU A 710 -2.19 12.35 22.72
CA LEU A 710 -2.36 10.92 23.00
C LEU A 710 -2.85 10.64 24.44
N ALA A 711 -2.55 11.51 25.43
CA ALA A 711 -3.10 11.37 26.78
C ALA A 711 -4.52 11.94 26.88
N ASP A 712 -4.82 13.04 26.19
CA ASP A 712 -6.19 13.57 26.10
C ASP A 712 -7.15 12.54 25.46
N ALA A 713 -6.65 11.78 24.48
CA ALA A 713 -7.33 10.64 23.87
C ALA A 713 -7.40 9.37 24.75
N GLY A 714 -6.82 9.38 25.96
CA GLY A 714 -6.78 8.24 26.88
C GLY A 714 -5.84 7.09 26.47
N LEU A 715 -4.98 7.29 25.46
CA LEU A 715 -4.14 6.23 24.90
C LEU A 715 -2.86 5.97 25.70
N ILE A 716 -2.29 7.00 26.34
CA ILE A 716 -1.06 6.92 27.15
C ILE A 716 -1.17 7.70 28.46
N GLU A 717 -0.26 7.41 29.39
CA GLU A 717 0.06 8.33 30.49
C GLU A 717 1.31 9.16 30.12
N ALA A 718 1.19 10.49 30.14
CA ALA A 718 2.28 11.40 29.81
C ALA A 718 3.56 11.15 30.64
N ARG A 719 3.40 10.87 31.95
CA ARG A 719 4.51 10.54 32.86
C ARG A 719 5.28 9.30 32.40
N VAL A 720 4.56 8.22 32.06
CA VAL A 720 5.14 6.92 31.65
C VAL A 720 5.96 7.06 30.37
N VAL A 721 5.49 7.82 29.39
CA VAL A 721 6.25 8.07 28.15
C VAL A 721 7.46 8.97 28.39
N ARG A 722 7.35 10.01 29.24
CA ARG A 722 8.49 10.88 29.61
C ARG A 722 9.58 10.11 30.38
N GLU A 723 9.20 9.15 31.23
CA GLU A 723 10.14 8.23 31.89
C GLU A 723 10.83 7.31 30.87
N ALA A 724 10.07 6.72 29.94
CA ALA A 724 10.62 5.87 28.87
C ALA A 724 11.58 6.61 27.92
N LEU A 725 11.31 7.89 27.63
CA LEU A 725 12.19 8.75 26.84
C LEU A 725 13.53 9.02 27.55
N ARG A 726 13.52 9.23 28.88
CA ARG A 726 14.75 9.39 29.67
C ARG A 726 15.56 8.09 29.68
N ALA A 727 14.94 6.97 30.05
CA ALA A 727 15.56 5.64 30.01
C ALA A 727 16.20 5.33 28.63
N ALA A 728 15.52 5.68 27.53
CA ALA A 728 16.07 5.53 26.18
C ALA A 728 17.33 6.38 25.93
N ALA A 729 17.35 7.63 26.41
CA ALA A 729 18.47 8.56 26.27
C ALA A 729 19.68 8.15 27.13
N ASP A 730 19.41 7.67 28.35
CA ASP A 730 20.39 7.14 29.31
C ASP A 730 20.99 5.79 28.85
N GLY A 731 20.33 5.14 27.90
CA GLY A 731 20.85 3.97 27.20
C GLY A 731 20.28 2.63 27.66
N GLU A 732 19.19 2.63 28.42
CA GLU A 732 18.49 1.41 28.82
C GLU A 732 18.01 0.60 27.60
N PRO A 733 17.86 -0.73 27.73
CA PRO A 733 17.33 -1.59 26.68
C PRO A 733 15.80 -1.43 26.58
N VAL A 734 15.35 -0.41 25.86
CA VAL A 734 13.93 -0.13 25.56
C VAL A 734 13.66 -0.23 24.04
N PRO A 735 12.44 -0.62 23.61
CA PRO A 735 12.12 -0.79 22.20
C PRO A 735 11.93 0.57 21.50
N LEU A 736 13.00 1.06 20.89
CA LEU A 736 13.06 2.38 20.24
C LEU A 736 11.99 2.60 19.16
N ASP A 737 11.63 1.56 18.41
CA ASP A 737 10.59 1.62 17.38
C ASP A 737 9.22 2.02 17.96
N GLY A 738 8.90 1.58 19.19
CA GLY A 738 7.66 1.94 19.85
C GLY A 738 7.62 3.39 20.33
N LEU A 739 8.77 3.96 20.71
CA LEU A 739 8.89 5.39 20.98
C LEU A 739 8.76 6.19 19.66
N ALA A 740 9.33 5.69 18.57
CA ALA A 740 9.18 6.30 17.25
C ALA A 740 7.72 6.31 16.77
N ASP A 741 6.97 5.21 16.96
CA ASP A 741 5.52 5.15 16.67
C ASP A 741 4.75 6.18 17.53
N LEU A 742 4.96 6.23 18.86
CA LEU A 742 4.30 7.18 19.75
C LEU A 742 4.57 8.65 19.39
N VAL A 743 5.85 9.02 19.22
CA VAL A 743 6.26 10.37 18.83
C VAL A 743 5.66 10.74 17.46
N SER A 744 5.66 9.80 16.51
CA SER A 744 5.11 10.04 15.17
C SER A 744 3.59 10.28 15.20
N THR A 745 2.84 9.50 15.99
CA THR A 745 1.39 9.69 16.12
C THR A 745 1.05 11.01 16.81
N GLU A 746 1.79 11.39 17.87
CA GLU A 746 1.63 12.70 18.55
C GLU A 746 1.92 13.87 17.59
N LEU A 747 2.99 13.81 16.80
CA LEU A 747 3.30 14.81 15.78
C LEU A 747 2.23 14.91 14.70
N TRP A 748 1.71 13.78 14.24
CA TRP A 748 0.63 13.74 13.25
C TRP A 748 -0.66 14.35 13.80
N LEU A 749 -1.07 14.00 15.03
CA LEU A 749 -2.24 14.60 15.70
C LEU A 749 -2.11 16.12 15.81
N ARG A 750 -0.95 16.62 16.24
CA ARG A 750 -0.70 18.08 16.34
C ARG A 750 -0.79 18.76 14.99
N ARG A 751 -0.21 18.18 13.92
CA ARG A 751 -0.30 18.71 12.56
C ARG A 751 -1.74 18.69 12.02
N LEU A 752 -2.52 17.66 12.35
CA LEU A 752 -3.92 17.52 11.92
C LEU A 752 -4.84 18.55 12.58
N LEU A 753 -4.67 18.82 13.88
CA LEU A 753 -5.42 19.86 14.59
C LEU A 753 -4.94 21.27 14.18
N ALA A 754 -3.63 21.49 14.04
CA ALA A 754 -3.06 22.78 13.64
C ALA A 754 -3.33 23.16 12.16
N ARG A 755 -3.74 22.20 11.32
CA ARG A 755 -4.15 22.44 9.93
C ARG A 755 -5.17 23.58 9.84
N ARG A 756 -5.14 24.33 8.72
CA ARG A 756 -6.17 25.31 8.35
C ARG A 756 -6.73 24.94 6.97
N GLY A 757 -8.02 25.20 6.75
CA GLY A 757 -8.72 24.85 5.51
C GLY A 757 -9.19 23.40 5.43
N SER A 758 -9.69 23.05 4.24
CA SER A 758 -10.27 21.75 3.86
C SER A 758 -9.69 21.31 2.51
N CYS A 759 -9.75 20.01 2.20
CA CYS A 759 -9.53 19.46 0.87
C CYS A 759 -10.59 19.89 -0.18
N TRP A 760 -11.67 20.57 0.25
CA TRP A 760 -12.82 20.94 -0.58
C TRP A 760 -13.16 22.43 -0.49
N THR A 761 -13.62 22.97 -1.61
CA THR A 761 -14.34 24.24 -1.70
C THR A 761 -15.80 23.97 -2.01
N ASN A 762 -16.69 24.67 -1.30
CA ASN A 762 -18.11 24.74 -1.60
C ASN A 762 -18.40 26.08 -2.28
N THR A 763 -19.16 26.05 -3.37
CA THR A 763 -19.55 27.22 -4.17
C THR A 763 -20.68 28.03 -3.55
N THR A 764 -21.45 27.46 -2.62
CA THR A 764 -22.67 28.08 -2.04
C THR A 764 -22.62 28.30 -0.53
N GLU A 765 -21.76 27.61 0.22
CA GLU A 765 -21.57 27.83 1.67
C GLU A 765 -20.10 28.17 1.99
N PRO A 766 -19.80 29.22 2.79
CA PRO A 766 -18.42 29.60 3.13
C PRO A 766 -17.78 28.70 4.21
N ARG A 767 -18.49 27.66 4.69
CA ARG A 767 -18.02 26.77 5.76
C ARG A 767 -17.18 25.63 5.17
N ALA A 768 -15.95 25.48 5.64
CA ALA A 768 -15.03 24.47 5.14
C ALA A 768 -15.35 23.09 5.73
N HIS A 769 -15.69 22.12 4.86
CA HIS A 769 -15.90 20.71 5.23
C HIS A 769 -14.60 20.09 5.75
N ARG A 770 -14.41 20.02 7.07
CA ARG A 770 -13.13 19.65 7.68
C ARG A 770 -13.31 18.52 8.70
N ALA A 771 -12.48 17.49 8.60
CA ALA A 771 -12.35 16.46 9.62
C ALA A 771 -11.76 17.02 10.93
N VAL A 772 -12.21 16.46 12.05
CA VAL A 772 -11.70 16.74 13.41
C VAL A 772 -11.84 18.22 13.80
N GLN A 773 -13.08 18.71 13.85
CA GLN A 773 -13.43 20.06 14.33
C GLN A 773 -13.72 20.05 15.84
N GLY A 774 -12.70 19.93 16.70
CA GLY A 774 -12.89 20.04 18.15
C GLY A 774 -11.77 19.45 19.00
N PRO A 775 -11.94 19.44 20.33
CA PRO A 775 -11.08 18.68 21.24
C PRO A 775 -11.21 17.17 20.98
N LEU A 776 -10.19 16.40 21.35
CA LEU A 776 -10.23 14.95 21.27
C LEU A 776 -11.18 14.41 22.35
N ILE A 777 -12.31 13.85 21.92
CA ILE A 777 -13.30 13.23 22.82
C ILE A 777 -13.18 11.70 22.67
N PRO A 778 -12.79 10.98 23.74
CA PRO A 778 -12.83 9.51 23.72
C PRO A 778 -14.26 9.01 23.50
N ALA A 779 -14.44 7.99 22.66
CA ALA A 779 -15.75 7.40 22.36
C ALA A 779 -16.46 6.82 23.60
N SER A 780 -15.74 6.52 24.68
CA SER A 780 -16.31 6.15 25.99
C SER A 780 -17.08 7.29 26.68
N ARG A 781 -17.03 8.53 26.16
CA ARG A 781 -17.82 9.69 26.63
C ARG A 781 -18.91 10.15 25.66
N SER A 782 -18.96 9.62 24.43
CA SER A 782 -20.13 9.80 23.55
C SER A 782 -21.21 8.80 23.93
N LEU A 783 -22.06 9.18 24.90
CA LEU A 783 -23.34 8.49 25.10
C LEU A 783 -24.15 8.58 23.79
N PRO A 784 -24.73 7.48 23.29
CA PRO A 784 -25.70 7.56 22.21
C PRO A 784 -26.94 8.32 22.71
N ALA A 785 -27.39 9.29 21.91
CA ALA A 785 -28.68 9.94 22.04
C ALA A 785 -29.74 9.20 21.19
#